data_AF-A0A812YPF5-F1
#
_entry.id   AF-A0A812YPF5-F1
#
_cell.length_a   1.000
_cell.length_b   1.000
_cell.length_c   1.000
_cell.angle_alpha   90.00
_cell.angle_beta   90.00
_cell.angle_gamma   90.00
#
_symmetry.space_group_name_H-M   'P 1'
#
loop_
_entity.id
_entity.type
_entity.pdbx_description
1 polymer ?
#
loop_
_entity_poly.entity_id
_entity_poly.type
_entity_poly.pdbx_seq_one_letter_code
_entity_poly.pdbx_strand_id
1 'polypeptide(L)'
;AFLVGESLMRQAEVTAATRALLAGKAVMVDVGAKAETERRATARGEVVMQPETLRLIESGGVQKGDVLSVARLAGIMGAKRTPELIPLCHPLALTSVTLDLRLRPERDAVEIEATCKLTGRTGVEMEALTAVSVAALTVYDMCKAVDRGMRIDNVRLVHKTGGKSGTYEDDEAECFFATARPRDARPGDREPPQRSSGMISVEEAQTRVLAAFSPLPAETVAVNQALGRVLAEDVTARVTQPPADVSAMDGYAVRAEDLAEIPARLQVVGRVPAGGRYADRLAPGQAVRIFTGAPLPDGADTIVIQEDCTAEGDAVVVRAGAARGTYVRPAGLDFRAGSLGVPAGRPVSVRDLGLIAAMNRPWVSVRRRPRVAVLATGDEVVMPGDPLGPSQIVSSNGLALCALVEACGGSAINLGIAADSAESLQRLAAGAAGADLLVTTGGASVGEHDLIRSVLGEAGLELDFWKIAMRPGKPLMFGRLKDTPMLGLPGNPVSSLVCGLLFLRPMLDRLLGLQRPAHPLEPALLGADLGANDRRQDYLRASLETDADGRRVATPFGRQDSSMLATLTQADALIVRPPHAPALAAGQVVALLRFPAGLGSIDVRQATRWEAAGPLRASNKGPDDMLTRKQHELLLFLHAHLGEHGVSPSFDEMKEALGLKSKSGIHRLITGLEERGFIRRLPHRARAIEVLRLPEDMAGKSGFAPNVIEGGRRAGLAGARVATDSEAVSLPLYGRIAAGTPIEALRDHSNYVDVPADLLSRGEHYALQVEGDSMVEAGILDGDTVVIERSDQAENGAIVVALVDDAEVTLKRFRRRGGAIALEPANRNYEPRLFPPDRVKVQGRLIGLLRRY
;
A
#
# COMPACT_ATOMS: atom_id res chain seq x y z
N ALA A 1 6.89 -10.69 -15.52
CA ALA A 1 6.44 -11.23 -16.82
C ALA A 1 5.97 -10.03 -17.64
N PHE A 2 6.69 -9.62 -18.68
CA PHE A 2 6.76 -10.21 -20.03
C PHE A 2 6.19 -9.14 -20.96
N LEU A 3 6.91 -8.84 -22.05
CA LEU A 3 6.66 -7.76 -23.03
C LEU A 3 7.25 -6.39 -22.66
N VAL A 4 8.58 -6.29 -22.70
CA VAL A 4 9.23 -5.02 -23.02
C VAL A 4 10.19 -5.30 -24.17
N GLY A 5 9.85 -4.77 -25.35
CA GLY A 5 10.57 -4.99 -26.60
C GLY A 5 12.03 -4.54 -26.55
N GLU A 6 12.80 -5.07 -27.51
CA GLU A 6 14.25 -4.93 -27.66
C GLU A 6 14.80 -3.47 -27.67
N SER A 7 13.96 -2.42 -27.66
CA SER A 7 14.43 -1.03 -27.69
C SER A 7 14.91 -0.48 -26.34
N LEU A 8 14.44 -1.02 -25.20
CA LEU A 8 14.77 -0.50 -23.87
C LEU A 8 16.11 -1.00 -23.30
N MET A 9 16.71 -2.04 -23.89
CA MET A 9 18.00 -2.59 -23.47
C MET A 9 19.22 -1.76 -23.94
N ARG A 10 19.02 -0.68 -24.72
CA ARG A 10 20.11 0.22 -25.15
C ARG A 10 20.27 1.48 -24.30
N GLN A 11 19.40 1.73 -23.32
CA GLN A 11 19.53 2.90 -22.44
C GLN A 11 20.47 2.61 -21.27
N ALA A 12 21.46 3.48 -21.07
CA ALA A 12 22.47 3.39 -20.02
C ALA A 12 21.86 3.32 -18.59
N GLU A 13 20.64 3.83 -18.40
CA GLU A 13 19.94 3.88 -17.11
C GLU A 13 19.31 2.54 -16.70
N VAL A 14 18.86 1.70 -17.65
CA VAL A 14 18.34 0.36 -17.35
C VAL A 14 19.46 -0.56 -16.85
N THR A 15 20.66 -0.40 -17.42
CA THR A 15 21.87 -1.12 -16.98
C THR A 15 22.27 -0.72 -15.54
N ALA A 16 22.02 0.53 -15.16
CA ALA A 16 22.29 1.03 -13.81
C ALA A 16 21.25 0.55 -12.79
N ALA A 17 19.97 0.53 -13.14
CA ALA A 17 18.89 0.01 -12.28
C ALA A 17 19.04 -1.50 -12.03
N THR A 18 19.41 -2.28 -13.06
CA THR A 18 19.69 -3.71 -12.89
C THR A 18 20.96 -3.95 -12.06
N ARG A 19 22.03 -3.15 -12.23
CA ARG A 19 23.23 -3.23 -11.35
C ARG A 19 22.94 -2.85 -9.90
N ALA A 20 22.06 -1.87 -9.67
CA ALA A 20 21.66 -1.46 -8.32
C ALA A 20 20.79 -2.53 -7.62
N LEU A 21 19.92 -3.24 -8.36
CA LEU A 21 19.16 -4.40 -7.86
C LEU A 21 20.06 -5.61 -7.53
N LEU A 22 21.20 -5.74 -8.25
CA LEU A 22 22.17 -6.83 -8.08
C LEU A 22 23.31 -6.51 -7.12
N ALA A 23 23.29 -5.36 -6.46
CA ALA A 23 24.27 -4.94 -5.46
C ALA A 23 24.13 -5.77 -4.18
N GLY A 24 24.48 -7.06 -4.25
CA GLY A 24 24.67 -7.89 -3.09
C GLY A 24 24.78 -9.40 -3.30
N LYS A 25 24.04 -10.05 -4.23
CA LYS A 25 23.94 -11.54 -4.18
C LYS A 25 23.71 -12.30 -5.50
N ALA A 26 23.61 -11.67 -6.67
CA ALA A 26 23.37 -12.39 -7.92
C ALA A 26 24.49 -12.10 -8.93
N VAL A 27 25.41 -13.07 -9.06
CA VAL A 27 26.60 -13.00 -9.91
C VAL A 27 26.49 -14.09 -10.97
N MET A 28 26.64 -13.72 -12.24
CA MET A 28 26.74 -14.70 -13.33
C MET A 28 28.00 -15.54 -13.15
N VAL A 29 27.87 -16.86 -13.23
CA VAL A 29 29.02 -17.77 -13.09
C VAL A 29 29.95 -17.62 -14.29
N ASP A 30 31.21 -17.26 -14.06
CA ASP A 30 32.22 -17.20 -15.12
C ASP A 30 32.48 -18.61 -15.70
N VAL A 31 32.34 -18.72 -17.02
CA VAL A 31 32.59 -19.95 -17.79
C VAL A 31 33.78 -19.82 -18.73
N GLY A 32 34.51 -18.70 -18.70
CA GLY A 32 35.63 -18.38 -19.58
C GLY A 32 36.76 -19.41 -19.53
N ALA A 33 37.05 -19.97 -18.34
CA ALA A 33 38.08 -20.98 -18.13
C ALA A 33 37.64 -22.44 -18.39
N LYS A 34 36.38 -22.67 -18.81
CA LYS A 34 35.86 -24.02 -19.11
C LYS A 34 36.12 -24.37 -20.57
N ALA A 35 36.57 -25.59 -20.83
CA ALA A 35 36.71 -26.11 -22.19
C ALA A 35 35.34 -26.26 -22.88
N GLU A 36 35.30 -26.03 -24.19
CA GLU A 36 34.12 -26.30 -25.02
C GLU A 36 33.97 -27.80 -25.22
N THR A 37 32.78 -28.32 -24.94
CA THR A 37 32.44 -29.72 -25.19
C THR A 37 31.05 -29.78 -25.82
N GLU A 38 30.72 -30.89 -26.47
CA GLU A 38 29.31 -31.18 -26.79
C GLU A 38 28.51 -31.27 -25.49
N ARG A 39 27.33 -30.66 -25.48
CA ARG A 39 26.39 -30.62 -24.36
C ARG A 39 25.03 -31.04 -24.86
N ARG A 40 24.41 -31.95 -24.13
CA ARG A 40 23.04 -32.38 -24.38
C ARG A 40 22.28 -32.41 -23.08
N ALA A 41 21.04 -31.96 -23.11
CA ALA A 41 20.11 -32.07 -21.99
C ALA A 41 18.73 -32.49 -22.50
N THR A 42 18.06 -33.37 -21.76
CA THR A 42 16.69 -33.80 -22.01
C THR A 42 15.85 -33.55 -20.76
N ALA A 43 14.71 -32.90 -20.94
CA ALA A 43 13.72 -32.63 -19.90
C ALA A 43 12.36 -33.23 -20.29
N ARG A 44 11.55 -33.56 -19.28
CA ARG A 44 10.18 -34.07 -19.44
C ARG A 44 9.20 -33.28 -18.60
N GLY A 45 7.93 -33.31 -18.96
CA GLY A 45 6.80 -32.79 -18.19
C GLY A 45 5.49 -33.31 -18.77
N GLU A 46 4.38 -33.16 -18.05
CA GLU A 46 3.07 -33.60 -18.51
C GLU A 46 1.98 -32.57 -18.21
N VAL A 47 0.99 -32.49 -19.09
CA VAL A 47 -0.23 -31.71 -18.86
C VAL A 47 -1.38 -32.68 -18.66
N VAL A 48 -1.82 -32.84 -17.42
CA VAL A 48 -2.95 -33.67 -17.03
C VAL A 48 -4.24 -32.88 -17.25
N MET A 49 -5.25 -33.51 -17.83
CA MET A 49 -6.52 -32.90 -18.22
C MET A 49 -7.68 -33.86 -18.04
N GLN A 50 -8.91 -33.39 -18.24
CA GLN A 50 -10.08 -34.27 -18.29
C GLN A 50 -10.01 -35.18 -19.52
N PRO A 51 -10.53 -36.43 -19.44
CA PRO A 51 -10.57 -37.36 -20.56
C PRO A 51 -11.22 -36.79 -21.83
N GLU A 52 -12.27 -35.97 -21.66
CA GLU A 52 -12.98 -35.30 -22.75
C GLU A 52 -12.10 -34.29 -23.47
N THR A 53 -11.22 -33.59 -22.74
CA THR A 53 -10.30 -32.61 -23.30
C THR A 53 -9.19 -33.30 -24.08
N LEU A 54 -8.68 -34.43 -23.59
CA LEU A 54 -7.69 -35.21 -24.33
C LEU A 54 -8.28 -35.76 -25.64
N ARG A 55 -9.52 -36.27 -25.61
CA ARG A 55 -10.26 -36.68 -26.82
C ARG A 55 -10.51 -35.51 -27.78
N LEU A 56 -10.71 -34.31 -27.26
CA LEU A 56 -10.87 -33.11 -28.09
C LEU A 56 -9.56 -32.71 -28.78
N ILE A 57 -8.42 -32.87 -28.10
CA ILE A 57 -7.09 -32.68 -28.71
C ILE A 57 -6.85 -33.74 -29.79
N GLU A 58 -7.14 -35.02 -29.50
CA GLU A 58 -6.96 -36.13 -30.44
C GLU A 58 -7.79 -35.98 -31.71
N SER A 59 -9.03 -35.50 -31.57
CA SER A 59 -9.94 -35.25 -32.71
C SER A 59 -9.70 -33.91 -33.43
N GLY A 60 -8.79 -33.06 -32.92
CA GLY A 60 -8.53 -31.73 -33.49
C GLY A 60 -9.68 -30.73 -33.31
N GLY A 61 -10.60 -30.98 -32.37
CA GLY A 61 -11.80 -30.18 -32.16
C GLY A 61 -11.62 -28.93 -31.30
N VAL A 62 -10.38 -28.59 -30.92
CA VAL A 62 -10.08 -27.39 -30.13
C VAL A 62 -10.21 -26.14 -31.00
N GLN A 63 -11.04 -25.18 -30.56
CA GLN A 63 -11.36 -23.96 -31.33
C GLN A 63 -10.13 -23.15 -31.78
N LYS A 64 -9.05 -23.18 -31.00
CA LYS A 64 -7.81 -22.45 -31.28
C LYS A 64 -6.87 -23.14 -32.29
N GLY A 65 -7.20 -24.33 -32.78
CA GLY A 65 -6.41 -25.08 -33.76
C GLY A 65 -5.62 -26.26 -33.19
N ASP A 66 -4.65 -26.78 -33.97
CA ASP A 66 -3.85 -27.96 -33.60
C ASP A 66 -2.92 -27.67 -32.40
N VAL A 67 -3.35 -28.16 -31.25
CA VAL A 67 -2.70 -27.95 -29.95
C VAL A 67 -1.27 -28.50 -29.93
N LEU A 68 -1.03 -29.69 -30.49
CA LEU A 68 0.29 -30.33 -30.42
C LEU A 68 1.29 -29.61 -31.31
N SER A 69 0.88 -29.18 -32.51
CA SER A 69 1.75 -28.42 -33.41
C SER A 69 2.10 -27.04 -32.86
N VAL A 70 1.11 -26.31 -32.31
CA VAL A 70 1.34 -24.98 -31.72
C VAL A 70 2.23 -25.08 -30.48
N ALA A 71 1.98 -26.05 -29.59
CA ALA A 71 2.81 -26.30 -28.42
C ALA A 71 4.25 -26.70 -28.79
N ARG A 72 4.43 -27.51 -29.86
CA ARG A 72 5.75 -27.88 -30.37
C ARG A 72 6.56 -26.68 -30.83
N LEU A 73 5.94 -25.80 -31.62
CA LEU A 73 6.57 -24.59 -32.12
C LEU A 73 6.90 -23.62 -30.97
N ALA A 74 5.97 -23.44 -30.03
CA ALA A 74 6.16 -22.60 -28.86
C ALA A 74 7.33 -23.07 -27.98
N GLY A 75 7.45 -24.38 -27.72
CA GLY A 75 8.57 -24.93 -26.96
C GLY A 75 9.92 -24.75 -27.64
N ILE A 76 10.00 -24.94 -28.97
CA ILE A 76 11.24 -24.68 -29.74
C ILE A 76 11.63 -23.18 -29.67
N MET A 77 10.66 -22.28 -29.79
CA MET A 77 10.89 -20.84 -29.65
C MET A 77 11.32 -20.48 -28.22
N GLY A 78 10.70 -21.10 -27.21
CA GLY A 78 11.05 -20.94 -25.80
C GLY A 78 12.50 -21.30 -25.51
N ALA A 79 12.96 -22.45 -26.00
CA ALA A 79 14.35 -22.90 -25.87
C ALA A 79 15.35 -21.88 -26.44
N LYS A 80 15.06 -21.33 -27.62
CA LYS A 80 15.95 -20.35 -28.28
C LYS A 80 15.97 -19.00 -27.57
N ARG A 81 14.95 -18.69 -26.76
CA ARG A 81 14.79 -17.42 -26.05
C ARG A 81 15.06 -17.52 -24.55
N THR A 82 15.48 -18.67 -24.02
CA THR A 82 15.79 -18.88 -22.59
C THR A 82 16.55 -17.72 -21.92
N PRO A 83 17.64 -17.15 -22.47
CA PRO A 83 18.34 -16.01 -21.86
C PRO A 83 17.52 -14.71 -21.81
N GLU A 84 16.50 -14.55 -22.64
CA GLU A 84 15.55 -13.43 -22.59
C GLU A 84 14.50 -13.64 -21.48
N LEU A 85 14.18 -14.90 -21.17
CA LEU A 85 13.12 -15.26 -20.22
C LEU A 85 13.64 -15.43 -18.78
N ILE A 86 14.89 -15.88 -18.63
CA ILE A 86 15.51 -16.22 -17.35
C ILE A 86 16.78 -15.37 -17.13
N PRO A 87 16.79 -14.44 -16.17
CA PRO A 87 17.96 -13.63 -15.85
C PRO A 87 19.18 -14.50 -15.54
N LEU A 88 20.37 -14.04 -15.95
CA LEU A 88 21.67 -14.67 -15.70
C LEU A 88 21.93 -16.01 -16.43
N CYS A 89 21.03 -16.44 -17.31
CA CYS A 89 21.35 -17.49 -18.28
C CYS A 89 22.28 -16.95 -19.38
N HIS A 90 23.24 -17.76 -19.82
CA HIS A 90 24.12 -17.38 -20.91
C HIS A 90 23.36 -17.50 -22.24
N PRO A 91 23.59 -16.61 -23.22
CA PRO A 91 23.15 -16.85 -24.58
C PRO A 91 23.84 -18.10 -25.16
N LEU A 92 23.06 -19.07 -25.61
CA LEU A 92 23.56 -20.35 -26.12
C LEU A 92 23.19 -20.56 -27.58
N ALA A 93 24.21 -20.84 -28.41
CA ALA A 93 24.03 -21.21 -29.80
C ALA A 93 23.60 -22.68 -29.91
N LEU A 94 22.29 -22.92 -29.77
CA LEU A 94 21.72 -24.27 -29.86
C LEU A 94 21.92 -24.85 -31.26
N THR A 95 22.56 -26.01 -31.33
CA THR A 95 22.73 -26.79 -32.56
C THR A 95 21.48 -27.58 -32.92
N SER A 96 20.72 -28.03 -31.92
CA SER A 96 19.47 -28.77 -32.11
C SER A 96 18.54 -28.57 -30.91
N VAL A 97 17.25 -28.42 -31.21
CA VAL A 97 16.15 -28.49 -30.25
C VAL A 97 15.14 -29.47 -30.83
N THR A 98 14.88 -30.56 -30.11
CA THR A 98 13.85 -31.53 -30.45
C THR A 98 12.80 -31.48 -29.35
N LEU A 99 11.53 -31.37 -29.72
CA LEU A 99 10.42 -31.42 -28.78
C LEU A 99 9.43 -32.48 -29.27
N ASP A 100 9.11 -33.43 -28.42
CA ASP A 100 8.14 -34.49 -28.68
C ASP A 100 6.95 -34.35 -27.73
N LEU A 101 5.73 -34.40 -28.28
CA LEU A 101 4.49 -34.37 -27.51
C LEU A 101 3.68 -35.61 -27.85
N ARG A 102 3.27 -36.35 -26.82
CA ARG A 102 2.54 -37.61 -26.96
C ARG A 102 1.29 -37.59 -26.10
N LEU A 103 0.15 -37.91 -26.69
CA LEU A 103 -1.08 -38.16 -25.92
C LEU A 103 -0.90 -39.46 -25.12
N ARG A 104 -1.30 -39.44 -23.85
CA ARG A 104 -1.30 -40.60 -22.93
C ARG A 104 -2.73 -40.82 -22.42
N PRO A 105 -3.57 -41.55 -23.18
CA PRO A 105 -4.95 -41.82 -22.80
C PRO A 105 -5.08 -42.53 -21.45
N GLU A 106 -4.09 -43.33 -21.07
CA GLU A 106 -4.06 -44.06 -19.80
C GLU A 106 -3.81 -43.17 -18.57
N ARG A 107 -3.40 -41.91 -18.77
CA ARG A 107 -3.16 -40.92 -17.71
C ARG A 107 -3.95 -39.63 -17.90
N ASP A 108 -4.83 -39.59 -18.90
CA ASP A 108 -5.55 -38.40 -19.34
C ASP A 108 -4.60 -37.19 -19.50
N ALA A 109 -3.46 -37.38 -20.17
CA ALA A 109 -2.39 -36.38 -20.20
C ALA A 109 -1.71 -36.22 -21.57
N VAL A 110 -1.07 -35.07 -21.77
CA VAL A 110 -0.10 -34.84 -22.85
C VAL A 110 1.30 -34.86 -22.23
N GLU A 111 2.09 -35.88 -22.56
CA GLU A 111 3.50 -35.95 -22.17
C GLU A 111 4.34 -35.12 -23.15
N ILE A 112 5.30 -34.36 -22.61
CA ILE A 112 6.19 -33.46 -23.34
C ILE A 112 7.62 -33.83 -23.01
N GLU A 113 8.44 -34.11 -24.02
CA GLU A 113 9.89 -34.35 -23.88
C GLU A 113 10.67 -33.38 -24.78
N ALA A 114 11.61 -32.63 -24.19
CA ALA A 114 12.49 -31.72 -24.91
C ALA A 114 13.93 -32.17 -24.82
N THR A 115 14.66 -32.22 -25.94
CA THR A 115 16.11 -32.40 -25.98
C THR A 115 16.78 -31.20 -26.64
N CYS A 116 17.71 -30.56 -25.95
CA CYS A 116 18.55 -29.50 -26.50
C CYS A 116 20.01 -29.94 -26.60
N LYS A 117 20.71 -29.48 -27.65
CA LYS A 117 22.12 -29.77 -27.91
C LYS A 117 22.90 -28.53 -28.32
N LEU A 118 24.16 -28.42 -27.89
CA LEU A 118 25.11 -27.40 -28.36
C LEU A 118 26.56 -27.89 -28.23
N THR A 119 27.50 -27.13 -28.79
CA THR A 119 28.92 -27.19 -28.39
C THR A 119 29.26 -25.90 -27.65
N GLY A 120 29.72 -26.01 -26.40
CA GLY A 120 29.90 -24.82 -25.57
C GLY A 120 30.48 -25.08 -24.17
N ARG A 121 30.71 -23.98 -23.45
CA ARG A 121 31.42 -23.97 -22.15
C ARG A 121 30.50 -24.21 -20.95
N THR A 122 29.19 -24.08 -21.14
CA THR A 122 28.16 -24.26 -20.11
C THR A 122 27.09 -25.23 -20.59
N GLY A 123 26.34 -25.80 -19.64
CA GLY A 123 25.28 -26.76 -19.91
C GLY A 123 24.05 -26.13 -20.57
N VAL A 124 23.16 -27.00 -21.08
CA VAL A 124 21.98 -26.66 -21.89
C VAL A 124 20.67 -27.11 -21.21
N GLU A 125 20.73 -27.36 -19.89
CA GLU A 125 19.61 -27.84 -19.08
C GLU A 125 18.45 -26.84 -19.06
N MET A 126 18.77 -25.54 -18.99
CA MET A 126 17.78 -24.47 -18.89
C MET A 126 16.97 -24.34 -20.17
N GLU A 127 17.57 -24.54 -21.34
CA GLU A 127 16.88 -24.51 -22.63
C GLU A 127 15.94 -25.71 -22.76
N ALA A 128 16.34 -26.90 -22.30
CA ALA A 128 15.48 -28.08 -22.29
C ALA A 128 14.26 -27.90 -21.35
N LEU A 129 14.49 -27.43 -20.11
CA LEU A 129 13.41 -27.16 -19.14
C LEU A 129 12.46 -26.07 -19.64
N THR A 130 13.00 -24.98 -20.20
CA THR A 130 12.20 -23.88 -20.76
C THR A 130 11.34 -24.37 -21.91
N ALA A 131 11.87 -25.23 -22.79
CA ALA A 131 11.11 -25.79 -23.91
C ALA A 131 9.88 -26.58 -23.44
N VAL A 132 10.04 -27.44 -22.41
CA VAL A 132 8.94 -28.20 -21.80
C VAL A 132 7.92 -27.26 -21.16
N SER A 133 8.37 -26.29 -20.35
CA SER A 133 7.47 -25.37 -19.65
C SER A 133 6.65 -24.51 -20.62
N VAL A 134 7.27 -23.99 -21.67
CA VAL A 134 6.57 -23.16 -22.67
C VAL A 134 5.58 -24.00 -23.48
N ALA A 135 5.94 -25.23 -23.87
CA ALA A 135 5.01 -26.12 -24.54
C ALA A 135 3.83 -26.50 -23.64
N ALA A 136 4.06 -26.80 -22.36
CA ALA A 136 3.01 -27.13 -21.40
C ALA A 136 2.03 -25.97 -21.18
N LEU A 137 2.55 -24.75 -21.01
CA LEU A 137 1.74 -23.53 -20.91
C LEU A 137 0.94 -23.27 -22.19
N THR A 138 1.48 -23.65 -23.35
CA THR A 138 0.78 -23.51 -24.63
C THR A 138 -0.37 -24.51 -24.74
N VAL A 139 -0.16 -25.78 -24.36
CA VAL A 139 -1.26 -26.77 -24.26
C VAL A 139 -2.34 -26.25 -23.33
N TYR A 140 -1.96 -25.71 -22.17
CA TYR A 140 -2.89 -25.12 -21.22
C TYR A 140 -3.68 -23.96 -21.84
N ASP A 141 -3.01 -22.98 -22.44
CA ASP A 141 -3.67 -21.80 -23.04
C ASP A 141 -4.66 -22.19 -24.14
N MET A 142 -4.31 -23.20 -24.93
CA MET A 142 -5.12 -23.71 -26.02
C MET A 142 -6.40 -24.39 -25.53
N CYS A 143 -6.35 -25.05 -24.37
CA CYS A 143 -7.45 -25.89 -23.87
C CYS A 143 -8.21 -25.30 -22.66
N LYS A 144 -7.74 -24.22 -22.02
CA LYS A 144 -8.33 -23.65 -20.78
C LYS A 144 -9.79 -23.21 -20.89
N ALA A 145 -10.28 -22.96 -22.09
CA ALA A 145 -11.68 -22.62 -22.33
C ALA A 145 -12.61 -23.84 -22.15
N VAL A 146 -12.08 -25.04 -22.41
CA VAL A 146 -12.80 -26.32 -22.34
C VAL A 146 -12.52 -27.02 -21.00
N ASP A 147 -11.29 -26.92 -20.50
CA ASP A 147 -10.89 -27.51 -19.22
C ASP A 147 -10.09 -26.52 -18.38
N ARG A 148 -10.75 -26.00 -17.34
CA ARG A 148 -10.15 -25.06 -16.40
C ARG A 148 -9.35 -25.75 -15.29
N GLY A 149 -9.43 -27.08 -15.20
CA GLY A 149 -8.82 -27.91 -14.16
C GLY A 149 -7.54 -28.64 -14.61
N MET A 150 -7.02 -28.37 -15.82
CA MET A 150 -5.76 -28.94 -16.27
C MET A 150 -4.63 -28.62 -15.28
N ARG A 151 -3.63 -29.51 -15.20
CA ARG A 151 -2.45 -29.32 -14.34
C ARG A 151 -1.18 -29.59 -15.14
N ILE A 152 -0.15 -28.77 -14.93
CA ILE A 152 1.18 -29.02 -15.47
C ILE A 152 1.99 -29.68 -14.36
N ASP A 153 2.25 -30.96 -14.52
CA ASP A 153 2.95 -31.78 -13.54
C ASP A 153 4.34 -32.18 -14.06
N ASN A 154 5.20 -32.58 -13.13
CA ASN A 154 6.40 -33.37 -13.40
C ASN A 154 7.44 -32.77 -14.37
N VAL A 155 7.56 -31.43 -14.45
CA VAL A 155 8.60 -30.76 -15.24
C VAL A 155 9.97 -30.95 -14.60
N ARG A 156 10.82 -31.78 -15.19
CA ARG A 156 12.15 -32.13 -14.65
C ARG A 156 13.18 -32.44 -15.72
N LEU A 157 14.45 -32.38 -15.35
CA LEU A 157 15.57 -32.83 -16.18
C LEU A 157 15.74 -34.35 -16.02
N VAL A 158 15.74 -35.09 -17.13
CA VAL A 158 15.85 -36.56 -17.11
C VAL A 158 17.21 -37.08 -17.58
N HIS A 159 17.92 -36.31 -18.40
CA HIS A 159 19.25 -36.68 -18.86
C HIS A 159 20.07 -35.43 -19.14
N LYS A 160 21.36 -35.45 -18.83
CA LYS A 160 22.33 -34.48 -19.37
C LYS A 160 23.71 -35.10 -19.53
N THR A 161 24.42 -34.64 -20.54
CA THR A 161 25.79 -35.07 -20.86
C THR A 161 26.67 -33.89 -21.24
N GLY A 162 27.97 -34.05 -20.98
CA GLY A 162 29.01 -33.10 -21.37
C GLY A 162 29.51 -32.18 -20.25
N GLY A 163 30.80 -31.84 -20.31
CA GLY A 163 31.56 -31.06 -19.32
C GLY A 163 32.04 -31.80 -18.09
N LYS A 164 32.52 -31.03 -17.10
CA LYS A 164 33.22 -31.56 -15.91
C LYS A 164 32.35 -32.42 -14.99
N SER A 165 31.03 -32.24 -14.99
CA SER A 165 30.09 -32.91 -14.10
C SER A 165 29.64 -34.31 -14.58
N GLY A 166 30.14 -34.77 -15.73
CA GLY A 166 29.80 -36.10 -16.26
C GLY A 166 28.37 -36.20 -16.83
N THR A 167 27.92 -37.44 -17.00
CA THR A 167 26.57 -37.80 -17.43
C THR A 167 25.66 -37.88 -16.20
N TYR A 168 24.47 -37.28 -16.29
CA TYR A 168 23.38 -37.48 -15.34
C TYR A 168 22.24 -38.15 -16.08
N GLU A 169 21.73 -39.23 -15.50
CA GLU A 169 20.51 -39.93 -15.90
C GLU A 169 19.62 -40.04 -14.66
N ASP A 170 18.35 -39.69 -14.83
CA ASP A 170 17.31 -39.92 -13.83
C ASP A 170 16.84 -41.37 -13.95
N ASP A 171 17.44 -42.28 -13.17
CA ASP A 171 17.18 -43.72 -13.18
C ASP A 171 15.79 -44.10 -12.61
N GLU A 172 15.02 -43.15 -12.08
CA GLU A 172 13.67 -43.40 -11.56
C GLU A 172 12.60 -43.17 -12.66
N ALA A 173 12.54 -44.10 -13.60
CA ALA A 173 11.30 -44.39 -14.30
C ALA A 173 10.38 -45.17 -13.33
N GLU A 174 9.40 -44.46 -12.75
CA GLU A 174 8.43 -44.91 -11.73
C GLU A 174 8.84 -44.72 -10.26
N CYS A 175 8.79 -43.48 -9.76
CA CYS A 175 8.40 -43.27 -8.36
C CYS A 175 7.86 -41.84 -8.14
N PHE A 176 6.92 -41.73 -7.19
CA PHE A 176 6.01 -40.61 -6.91
C PHE A 176 4.76 -40.53 -7.81
N PHE A 177 3.67 -41.10 -7.27
CA PHE A 177 2.28 -41.16 -7.76
C PHE A 177 1.90 -42.35 -8.64
N ALA A 178 1.85 -43.54 -8.03
CA ALA A 178 0.84 -44.54 -8.41
C ALA A 178 0.45 -45.40 -7.20
N THR A 179 -0.87 -45.49 -6.99
CA THR A 179 -1.60 -46.43 -6.13
C THR A 179 -1.65 -46.15 -4.61
N ALA A 180 -2.78 -45.59 -4.20
CA ALA A 180 -3.40 -45.96 -2.94
C ALA A 180 -3.64 -47.48 -2.93
N ARG A 181 -3.25 -48.18 -1.84
CA ARG A 181 -4.03 -49.21 -1.14
C ARG A 181 -3.30 -49.73 0.13
N PRO A 182 -4.04 -50.34 1.08
CA PRO A 182 -3.87 -50.14 2.52
C PRO A 182 -3.05 -51.25 3.18
N ARG A 183 -2.44 -50.98 4.34
CA ARG A 183 -2.04 -52.04 5.28
C ARG A 183 -2.16 -51.66 6.75
N ASP A 184 -2.89 -52.51 7.45
CA ASP A 184 -2.89 -52.70 8.89
C ASP A 184 -1.51 -53.15 9.44
N ALA A 185 -1.21 -52.61 10.64
CA ALA A 185 -0.51 -53.18 11.82
C ALA A 185 0.94 -53.69 11.72
N ARG A 186 1.87 -53.55 12.69
CA ARG A 186 2.12 -52.85 14.00
C ARG A 186 3.58 -53.31 14.42
N PRO A 187 4.14 -52.97 15.62
CA PRO A 187 4.64 -51.69 16.13
C PRO A 187 6.14 -51.79 16.61
N GLY A 188 6.81 -50.68 16.92
CA GLY A 188 8.11 -50.72 17.62
C GLY A 188 8.91 -49.42 17.68
N ASP A 189 8.63 -48.63 18.72
CA ASP A 189 9.56 -47.78 19.47
C ASP A 189 10.29 -46.62 18.79
N ARG A 190 9.51 -45.62 18.36
CA ARG A 190 9.74 -44.21 18.76
C ARG A 190 8.37 -43.52 18.86
N GLU A 191 7.98 -43.09 20.05
CA GLU A 191 6.70 -42.40 20.26
C GLU A 191 6.62 -41.14 19.37
N PRO A 192 5.66 -41.05 18.42
CA PRO A 192 5.31 -39.80 17.79
C PRO A 192 4.56 -38.91 18.80
N PRO A 193 4.68 -37.58 18.72
CA PRO A 193 3.98 -36.68 19.64
C PRO A 193 2.49 -36.98 19.56
N GLN A 194 1.90 -37.32 20.71
CA GLN A 194 0.48 -37.59 20.85
C GLN A 194 -0.31 -36.45 20.20
N ARG A 195 -1.03 -36.74 19.10
CA ARG A 195 -2.12 -35.88 18.64
C ARG A 195 -3.20 -35.92 19.72
N SER A 196 -3.13 -34.97 20.64
CA SER A 196 -4.10 -34.86 21.72
C SER A 196 -5.47 -34.51 21.12
N SER A 197 -6.44 -35.40 21.29
CA SER A 197 -7.86 -35.09 21.14
C SER A 197 -8.39 -34.20 22.29
N GLY A 198 -7.49 -33.53 23.03
CA GLY A 198 -7.75 -32.75 24.23
C GLY A 198 -7.53 -31.26 23.98
N MET A 199 -8.26 -30.42 24.72
CA MET A 199 -8.05 -28.97 24.69
C MET A 199 -6.62 -28.67 25.16
N ILE A 200 -5.86 -27.92 24.37
CA ILE A 200 -4.52 -27.46 24.76
C ILE A 200 -4.61 -26.19 25.61
N SER A 201 -3.56 -25.89 26.37
CA SER A 201 -3.46 -24.65 27.14
C SER A 201 -3.27 -23.45 26.20
N VAL A 202 -3.53 -22.23 26.70
CA VAL A 202 -3.26 -21.00 25.94
C VAL A 202 -1.78 -20.87 25.59
N GLU A 203 -0.90 -21.20 26.54
CA GLU A 203 0.56 -21.09 26.37
C GLU A 203 1.09 -22.06 25.31
N GLU A 204 0.59 -23.30 25.31
CA GLU A 204 0.92 -24.30 24.28
C GLU A 204 0.44 -23.82 22.90
N ALA A 205 -0.79 -23.31 22.81
CA ALA A 205 -1.34 -22.78 21.57
C ALA A 205 -0.52 -21.60 21.03
N GLN A 206 -0.11 -20.66 21.89
CA GLN A 206 0.76 -19.54 21.51
C GLN A 206 2.11 -20.01 20.99
N THR A 207 2.73 -21.00 21.66
CA THR A 207 4.02 -21.55 21.25
C THR A 207 3.95 -22.15 19.85
N ARG A 208 2.93 -22.97 19.56
CA ARG A 208 2.73 -23.59 18.24
C ARG A 208 2.46 -22.57 17.14
N VAL A 209 1.55 -21.63 17.42
CA VAL A 209 1.22 -20.52 16.52
C VAL A 209 2.47 -19.74 16.13
N LEU A 210 3.29 -19.34 17.10
CA LEU A 210 4.44 -18.47 16.87
C LEU A 210 5.59 -19.20 16.16
N ALA A 211 5.69 -20.53 16.33
CA ALA A 211 6.69 -21.35 15.66
C ALA A 211 6.52 -21.37 14.13
N ALA A 212 5.31 -21.12 13.63
CA ALA A 212 5.02 -21.10 12.20
C ALA A 212 5.53 -19.83 11.47
N PHE A 213 5.95 -18.80 12.19
CA PHE A 213 6.29 -17.50 11.62
C PHE A 213 7.75 -17.10 11.83
N SER A 214 8.30 -16.42 10.82
CA SER A 214 9.60 -15.77 10.86
C SER A 214 9.47 -14.31 10.39
N PRO A 215 10.42 -13.42 10.71
CA PRO A 215 10.31 -12.01 10.35
C PRO A 215 10.29 -11.85 8.84
N LEU A 216 9.38 -11.02 8.35
CA LEU A 216 9.25 -10.72 6.93
C LEU A 216 10.49 -10.02 6.38
N PRO A 217 10.71 -10.12 5.05
CA PRO A 217 11.78 -9.40 4.38
C PRO A 217 11.74 -7.88 4.65
N ALA A 218 12.92 -7.28 4.59
CA ALA A 218 13.06 -5.83 4.65
C ALA A 218 12.72 -5.19 3.30
N GLU A 219 12.23 -3.96 3.35
CA GLU A 219 12.04 -3.07 2.22
C GLU A 219 12.55 -1.68 2.56
N THR A 220 12.94 -0.90 1.54
CA THR A 220 13.39 0.47 1.73
C THR A 220 12.24 1.43 1.49
N VAL A 221 12.01 2.33 2.45
CA VAL A 221 10.99 3.39 2.35
C VAL A 221 11.62 4.76 2.53
N ALA A 222 10.96 5.80 2.01
CA ALA A 222 11.33 7.18 2.31
C ALA A 222 11.14 7.46 3.80
N VAL A 223 11.98 8.33 4.38
CA VAL A 223 11.91 8.65 5.81
C VAL A 223 10.52 9.14 6.23
N ASN A 224 9.83 9.92 5.39
CA ASN A 224 8.47 10.40 5.66
C ASN A 224 7.39 9.30 5.65
N GLN A 225 7.69 8.09 5.17
CA GLN A 225 6.81 6.92 5.16
C GLN A 225 7.19 5.90 6.25
N ALA A 226 8.21 6.20 7.06
CA ALA A 226 8.74 5.28 8.05
C ALA A 226 7.95 5.27 9.37
N LEU A 227 7.14 6.29 9.66
CA LEU A 227 6.39 6.40 10.92
C LEU A 227 5.55 5.14 11.18
N GLY A 228 5.69 4.56 12.39
CA GLY A 228 5.00 3.33 12.79
C GLY A 228 5.53 2.05 12.13
N ARG A 229 6.40 2.13 11.12
CA ARG A 229 7.07 0.97 10.52
C ARG A 229 8.15 0.44 11.45
N VAL A 230 8.42 -0.87 11.40
CA VAL A 230 9.46 -1.49 12.22
C VAL A 230 10.79 -1.45 11.47
N LEU A 231 11.84 -0.89 12.07
CA LEU A 231 13.16 -0.86 11.45
C LEU A 231 13.73 -2.28 11.30
N ALA A 232 14.21 -2.59 10.10
CA ALA A 232 14.88 -3.86 9.82
C ALA A 232 16.38 -3.80 10.11
N GLU A 233 16.97 -2.61 10.08
CA GLU A 233 18.40 -2.35 10.27
C GLU A 233 18.62 -1.11 11.15
N ASP A 234 19.81 -1.04 11.76
CA ASP A 234 20.26 0.11 12.53
C ASP A 234 20.40 1.35 11.65
N VAL A 235 19.93 2.49 12.15
CA VAL A 235 20.11 3.77 11.48
C VAL A 235 21.30 4.50 12.09
N THR A 236 22.33 4.69 11.26
CA THR A 236 23.55 5.44 11.62
C THR A 236 23.58 6.83 10.99
N ALA A 237 24.19 7.78 11.70
CA ALA A 237 24.30 9.16 11.25
C ALA A 237 25.23 9.30 10.03
N ARG A 238 24.81 10.07 9.01
CA ARG A 238 25.67 10.41 7.87
C ARG A 238 26.43 11.72 8.05
N VAL A 239 26.04 12.51 9.05
CA VAL A 239 26.58 13.83 9.34
C VAL A 239 26.85 13.98 10.83
N THR A 240 27.70 14.95 11.18
CA THR A 240 27.96 15.37 12.55
C THR A 240 27.09 16.59 12.86
N GLN A 241 26.45 16.61 14.03
CA GLN A 241 25.53 17.67 14.44
C GLN A 241 25.92 18.26 15.82
N PRO A 242 26.19 19.58 15.91
CA PRO A 242 26.45 20.50 14.80
C PRO A 242 27.74 20.12 14.04
N PRO A 243 27.91 20.55 12.77
CA PRO A 243 29.07 20.16 11.94
C PRO A 243 30.39 20.86 12.33
N ALA A 244 30.31 21.95 13.08
CA ALA A 244 31.42 22.72 13.61
C ALA A 244 31.04 23.22 15.02
N ASP A 245 31.98 23.85 15.70
CA ASP A 245 31.67 24.58 16.93
C ASP A 245 30.76 25.77 16.58
N VAL A 246 29.64 25.92 17.28
CA VAL A 246 28.63 26.96 16.99
C VAL A 246 28.28 27.76 18.24
N SER A 247 27.81 28.99 18.04
CA SER A 247 27.34 29.83 19.14
C SER A 247 26.05 29.28 19.75
N ALA A 248 25.99 29.17 21.08
CA ALA A 248 24.78 28.83 21.81
C ALA A 248 23.85 30.03 22.03
N MET A 249 24.38 31.25 21.95
CA MET A 249 23.71 32.51 22.28
C MET A 249 24.00 33.60 21.24
N ASP A 250 23.23 34.68 21.28
CA ASP A 250 23.51 35.87 20.48
C ASP A 250 24.52 36.77 21.22
N GLY A 251 25.60 37.16 20.54
CA GLY A 251 26.64 37.95 21.18
C GLY A 251 27.84 38.21 20.29
N TYR A 252 29.03 38.16 20.88
CA TYR A 252 30.31 38.41 20.23
C TYR A 252 31.22 37.20 20.40
N ALA A 253 31.70 36.65 19.28
CA ALA A 253 32.77 35.66 19.28
C ALA A 253 34.10 36.38 19.51
N VAL A 254 34.83 35.93 20.52
CA VAL A 254 36.08 36.54 21.01
C VAL A 254 37.10 35.45 21.34
N ARG A 255 38.33 35.88 21.59
CA ARG A 255 39.38 35.04 22.22
C ARG A 255 39.26 35.22 23.73
N ALA A 256 39.19 34.14 24.51
CA ALA A 256 39.11 34.20 25.97
C ALA A 256 40.26 35.04 26.58
N GLU A 257 41.44 34.99 25.98
CA GLU A 257 42.62 35.75 26.40
C GLU A 257 42.42 37.27 26.34
N ASP A 258 41.63 37.75 25.38
CA ASP A 258 41.36 39.19 25.22
C ASP A 258 40.40 39.72 26.32
N LEU A 259 39.88 38.83 27.18
CA LEU A 259 39.02 39.14 28.32
C LEU A 259 39.76 39.05 29.67
N ALA A 260 41.09 38.96 29.67
CA ALA A 260 41.88 38.85 30.92
C ALA A 260 41.71 40.08 31.84
N GLU A 261 41.46 41.26 31.26
CA GLU A 261 41.16 42.49 31.98
C GLU A 261 39.84 43.08 31.49
N ILE A 262 38.99 43.56 32.41
CA ILE A 262 37.64 44.06 32.13
C ILE A 262 37.48 45.46 32.74
N PRO A 263 36.84 46.43 32.04
CA PRO A 263 36.18 46.29 30.73
C PRO A 263 37.18 46.15 29.56
N ALA A 264 36.93 45.20 28.67
CA ALA A 264 37.73 44.99 27.47
C ALA A 264 37.06 45.69 26.27
N ARG A 265 37.82 46.51 25.54
CA ARG A 265 37.35 47.12 24.28
C ARG A 265 37.92 46.32 23.11
N LEU A 266 37.05 45.72 22.30
CA LEU A 266 37.43 44.89 21.15
C LEU A 266 36.91 45.50 19.85
N GLN A 267 37.69 45.42 18.77
CA GLN A 267 37.25 45.88 17.46
C GLN A 267 36.31 44.86 16.82
N VAL A 268 35.10 45.28 16.43
CA VAL A 268 34.14 44.43 15.73
C VAL A 268 34.50 44.37 14.25
N VAL A 269 35.16 43.30 13.82
CA VAL A 269 35.70 43.14 12.46
C VAL A 269 34.75 42.45 11.49
N GLY A 270 33.62 41.93 11.98
CA GLY A 270 32.66 41.26 11.13
C GLY A 270 31.37 40.88 11.84
N ARG A 271 30.45 40.32 11.05
CA ARG A 271 29.16 39.81 11.51
C ARG A 271 28.84 38.47 10.83
N VAL A 272 28.41 37.48 11.60
CA VAL A 272 28.03 36.14 11.11
C VAL A 272 26.57 35.87 11.43
N PRO A 273 25.63 36.03 10.48
CA PRO A 273 24.25 35.60 10.66
C PRO A 273 24.14 34.07 10.72
N ALA A 274 23.00 33.55 11.16
CA ALA A 274 22.70 32.12 11.06
C ALA A 274 22.82 31.65 9.59
N GLY A 275 23.59 30.58 9.37
CA GLY A 275 23.91 30.06 8.03
C GLY A 275 25.05 30.78 7.29
N GLY A 276 25.61 31.86 7.85
CA GLY A 276 26.82 32.52 7.36
C GLY A 276 28.11 31.96 7.97
N ARG A 277 29.25 32.45 7.50
CA ARG A 277 30.56 32.21 8.11
C ARG A 277 31.41 33.48 8.06
N TYR A 278 32.31 33.65 9.02
CA TYR A 278 33.42 34.61 8.90
C TYR A 278 34.62 33.84 8.35
N ALA A 279 35.17 34.31 7.23
CA ALA A 279 36.19 33.56 6.48
C ALA A 279 37.61 33.76 7.04
N ASP A 280 37.87 34.91 7.65
CA ASP A 280 39.19 35.26 8.17
C ASP A 280 39.40 34.73 9.59
N ARG A 281 40.65 34.66 10.02
CA ARG A 281 40.99 34.34 11.41
C ARG A 281 40.81 35.58 12.29
N LEU A 282 40.18 35.41 13.45
CA LEU A 282 40.04 36.44 14.47
C LEU A 282 41.42 36.73 15.11
N ALA A 283 41.90 37.96 14.98
CA ALA A 283 43.16 38.38 15.59
C ALA A 283 42.96 38.84 17.05
N PRO A 284 44.04 38.95 17.85
CA PRO A 284 43.97 39.51 19.20
C PRO A 284 43.33 40.91 19.24
N GLY A 285 42.46 41.15 20.20
CA GLY A 285 41.74 42.43 20.38
C GLY A 285 40.56 42.62 19.42
N GLN A 286 40.18 41.59 18.65
CA GLN A 286 39.06 41.63 17.72
C GLN A 286 37.88 40.79 18.21
N ALA A 287 36.69 41.17 17.78
CA ALA A 287 35.44 40.48 18.01
C ALA A 287 34.64 40.34 16.72
N VAL A 288 33.81 39.30 16.62
CA VAL A 288 32.85 39.14 15.52
C VAL A 288 31.46 39.04 16.11
N ARG A 289 30.54 39.89 15.65
CA ARG A 289 29.13 39.79 16.07
C ARG A 289 28.53 38.51 15.52
N ILE A 290 28.04 37.63 16.39
CA ILE A 290 27.60 36.28 16.04
C ILE A 290 26.23 35.96 16.63
N PHE A 291 25.42 35.20 15.90
CA PHE A 291 24.08 34.80 16.33
C PHE A 291 24.02 33.30 16.62
N THR A 292 23.03 32.90 17.38
CA THR A 292 22.79 31.52 17.81
C THR A 292 22.78 30.57 16.61
N GLY A 293 23.55 29.49 16.71
CA GLY A 293 23.71 28.48 15.65
C GLY A 293 24.72 28.83 14.56
N ALA A 294 25.29 30.04 14.55
CA ALA A 294 26.35 30.38 13.61
C ALA A 294 27.68 29.69 13.98
N PRO A 295 28.47 29.21 12.99
CA PRO A 295 29.80 28.66 13.23
C PRO A 295 30.74 29.68 13.87
N LEU A 296 31.57 29.22 14.81
CA LEU A 296 32.62 30.04 15.40
C LEU A 296 33.66 30.42 14.32
N PRO A 297 34.08 31.70 14.27
CA PRO A 297 35.23 32.12 13.48
C PRO A 297 36.52 31.42 13.93
N ASP A 298 37.41 31.14 12.98
CA ASP A 298 38.74 30.61 13.31
C ASP A 298 39.48 31.56 14.27
N GLY A 299 40.03 31.01 15.35
CA GLY A 299 40.73 31.79 16.38
C GLY A 299 39.84 32.26 17.53
N ALA A 300 38.51 32.32 17.37
CA ALA A 300 37.60 32.52 18.49
C ALA A 300 37.42 31.22 19.28
N ASP A 301 37.27 31.31 20.59
CA ASP A 301 37.03 30.15 21.45
C ASP A 301 35.96 30.38 22.53
N THR A 302 35.35 31.57 22.54
CA THR A 302 34.41 32.00 23.58
C THR A 302 33.39 32.96 22.99
N ILE A 303 32.15 32.90 23.49
CA ILE A 303 31.09 33.84 23.15
C ILE A 303 30.75 34.66 24.40
N VAL A 304 30.70 35.99 24.26
CA VAL A 304 30.14 36.89 25.27
C VAL A 304 28.76 37.33 24.81
N ILE A 305 27.75 37.20 25.67
CA ILE A 305 26.37 37.59 25.33
C ILE A 305 26.27 39.11 25.19
N GLN A 306 25.35 39.56 24.33
CA GLN A 306 25.20 40.99 24.05
C GLN A 306 24.80 41.82 25.28
N GLU A 307 24.14 41.20 26.27
CA GLU A 307 23.71 41.81 27.52
C GLU A 307 24.90 42.25 28.39
N ASP A 308 26.04 41.55 28.26
CA ASP A 308 27.30 41.87 28.95
C ASP A 308 28.19 42.81 28.12
N CYS A 309 27.66 43.32 27.01
CA CYS A 309 28.39 44.12 26.05
C CYS A 309 27.74 45.49 25.84
N THR A 310 28.52 46.45 25.35
CA THR A 310 28.00 47.72 24.87
C THR A 310 28.65 48.04 23.53
N ALA A 311 27.81 48.15 22.50
CA ALA A 311 28.26 48.45 21.15
C ALA A 311 28.65 49.93 21.04
N GLU A 312 29.82 50.19 20.47
CA GLU A 312 30.37 51.53 20.26
C GLU A 312 30.93 51.66 18.85
N GLY A 313 30.06 51.91 17.87
CA GLY A 313 30.46 52.04 16.47
C GLY A 313 31.03 50.74 15.90
N ASP A 314 32.31 50.74 15.57
CA ASP A 314 33.08 49.58 15.08
C ASP A 314 33.77 48.81 16.21
N ALA A 315 33.44 49.08 17.47
CA ALA A 315 33.96 48.38 18.63
C ALA A 315 32.84 47.89 19.57
N VAL A 316 33.20 46.97 20.46
CA VAL A 316 32.36 46.50 21.54
C VAL A 316 33.13 46.57 22.86
N VAL A 317 32.47 47.10 23.90
CA VAL A 317 32.99 47.09 25.27
C VAL A 317 32.35 45.94 26.03
N VAL A 318 33.16 44.96 26.41
CA VAL A 318 32.76 43.80 27.23
C VAL A 318 32.91 44.16 28.70
N ARG A 319 31.84 44.03 29.48
CA ARG A 319 31.75 44.45 30.89
C ARG A 319 31.92 43.31 31.89
N ALA A 320 31.81 42.06 31.44
CA ALA A 320 32.00 40.86 32.24
C ALA A 320 32.87 39.87 31.47
N GLY A 321 33.88 39.31 32.13
CA GLY A 321 34.74 38.29 31.52
C GLY A 321 33.98 36.97 31.32
N ALA A 322 34.43 36.16 30.35
CA ALA A 322 33.89 34.84 30.09
C ALA A 322 35.02 33.81 30.02
N ALA A 323 34.82 32.64 30.63
CA ALA A 323 35.80 31.57 30.58
C ALA A 323 35.87 30.95 29.18
N ARG A 324 37.00 30.36 28.83
CA ARG A 324 37.18 29.66 27.56
C ARG A 324 36.07 28.63 27.31
N GLY A 325 35.48 28.66 26.12
CA GLY A 325 34.39 27.76 25.72
C GLY A 325 32.99 28.18 26.20
N THR A 326 32.86 29.32 26.88
CA THR A 326 31.55 29.80 27.36
C THR A 326 30.61 30.04 26.18
N TYR A 327 29.40 29.46 26.28
CA TYR A 327 28.35 29.47 25.25
C TYR A 327 28.79 28.93 23.87
N VAL A 328 29.81 28.06 23.81
CA VAL A 328 30.19 27.32 22.61
C VAL A 328 29.57 25.92 22.66
N ARG A 329 28.82 25.54 21.61
CA ARG A 329 28.38 24.16 21.40
C ARG A 329 29.40 23.46 20.50
N PRO A 330 30.14 22.46 21.00
CA PRO A 330 31.18 21.82 20.20
C PRO A 330 30.59 21.01 19.04
N ALA A 331 31.39 20.81 18.00
CA ALA A 331 31.04 19.94 16.88
C ALA A 331 30.71 18.52 17.36
N GLY A 332 29.56 18.01 16.92
CA GLY A 332 29.09 16.67 17.31
C GLY A 332 28.58 16.57 18.74
N LEU A 333 28.16 17.69 19.36
CA LEU A 333 27.50 17.71 20.66
C LEU A 333 26.29 16.77 20.73
N ASP A 334 25.52 16.65 19.64
CA ASP A 334 24.36 15.76 19.56
C ASP A 334 24.79 14.36 19.08
N PHE A 335 25.31 14.28 17.85
CA PHE A 335 25.85 13.04 17.29
C PHE A 335 26.96 13.30 16.27
N ARG A 336 27.79 12.28 16.03
CA ARG A 336 28.85 12.29 15.02
C ARG A 336 28.47 11.40 13.85
N ALA A 337 29.03 11.68 12.67
CA ALA A 337 28.93 10.77 11.54
C ALA A 337 29.40 9.36 11.96
N GLY A 338 28.61 8.34 11.61
CA GLY A 338 28.83 6.94 12.01
C GLY A 338 28.21 6.54 13.34
N SER A 339 27.76 7.47 14.19
CA SER A 339 27.07 7.13 15.44
C SER A 339 25.77 6.36 15.17
N LEU A 340 25.51 5.33 15.98
CA LEU A 340 24.21 4.66 16.01
C LEU A 340 23.16 5.63 16.56
N GLY A 341 22.12 5.91 15.78
CA GLY A 341 21.00 6.76 16.21
C GLY A 341 19.81 5.95 16.70
N VAL A 342 19.26 5.12 15.80
CA VAL A 342 18.03 4.39 16.05
C VAL A 342 18.28 2.90 15.79
N PRO A 343 18.22 2.03 16.81
CA PRO A 343 18.46 0.61 16.62
C PRO A 343 17.31 -0.08 15.86
N ALA A 344 17.64 -1.17 15.17
CA ALA A 344 16.69 -2.05 14.50
C ALA A 344 15.69 -2.71 15.48
N GLY A 345 14.61 -3.28 14.95
CA GLY A 345 13.69 -4.15 15.70
C GLY A 345 12.65 -3.41 16.53
N ARG A 346 12.42 -2.12 16.27
CA ARG A 346 11.37 -1.33 16.92
C ARG A 346 10.59 -0.44 15.95
N PRO A 347 9.32 -0.10 16.25
CA PRO A 347 8.58 0.87 15.46
C PRO A 347 9.23 2.25 15.51
N VAL A 348 9.26 2.95 14.38
CA VAL A 348 9.73 4.34 14.29
C VAL A 348 8.68 5.25 14.92
N SER A 349 9.07 5.95 15.99
CA SER A 349 8.26 7.02 16.59
C SER A 349 8.50 8.36 15.90
N VAL A 350 7.70 9.37 16.24
CA VAL A 350 7.90 10.76 15.78
C VAL A 350 9.28 11.30 16.17
N ARG A 351 9.76 10.93 17.36
CA ARG A 351 11.10 11.34 17.86
C ARG A 351 12.21 10.70 17.02
N ASP A 352 12.05 9.42 16.70
CA ASP A 352 13.00 8.71 15.85
C ASP A 352 13.02 9.28 14.44
N LEU A 353 11.85 9.59 13.87
CA LEU A 353 11.71 10.21 12.55
C LEU A 353 12.51 11.51 12.46
N GLY A 354 12.38 12.37 13.48
CA GLY A 354 13.14 13.62 13.58
C GLY A 354 14.65 13.40 13.67
N LEU A 355 15.08 12.43 14.50
CA LEU A 355 16.49 12.07 14.62
C LEU A 355 17.07 11.51 13.30
N ILE A 356 16.36 10.60 12.65
CA ILE A 356 16.73 10.00 11.35
C ILE A 356 16.89 11.09 10.28
N ALA A 357 15.97 12.05 10.24
CA ALA A 357 16.04 13.20 9.33
C ALA A 357 17.25 14.09 9.66
N ALA A 358 17.48 14.43 10.93
CA ALA A 358 18.64 15.22 11.38
C ALA A 358 19.98 14.51 11.07
N MET A 359 19.98 13.18 11.12
CA MET A 359 21.10 12.32 10.72
C MET A 359 21.34 12.24 9.21
N ASN A 360 20.57 12.99 8.42
CA ASN A 360 20.62 13.06 6.97
C ASN A 360 20.36 11.71 6.29
N ARG A 361 19.35 10.97 6.78
CA ARG A 361 18.91 9.69 6.21
C ARG A 361 17.58 9.89 5.44
N PRO A 362 17.63 9.96 4.09
CA PRO A 362 16.41 10.12 3.28
C PRO A 362 15.60 8.81 3.17
N TRP A 363 16.25 7.66 3.36
CA TRP A 363 15.66 6.33 3.24
C TRP A 363 16.05 5.46 4.43
N VAL A 364 15.15 4.58 4.83
CA VAL A 364 15.37 3.61 5.90
C VAL A 364 14.86 2.22 5.53
N SER A 365 15.56 1.20 6.00
CA SER A 365 15.20 -0.20 5.83
C SER A 365 14.20 -0.60 6.92
N VAL A 366 12.99 -0.99 6.51
CA VAL A 366 11.88 -1.37 7.40
C VAL A 366 11.37 -2.75 7.05
N ARG A 367 10.71 -3.42 7.98
CA ARG A 367 10.02 -4.69 7.73
C ARG A 367 8.78 -4.44 6.86
N ARG A 368 8.59 -5.25 5.82
CA ARG A 368 7.35 -5.23 5.02
C ARG A 368 6.14 -5.45 5.95
N ARG A 369 5.04 -4.74 5.68
CA ARG A 369 3.79 -4.96 6.41
C ARG A 369 3.26 -6.38 6.14
N PRO A 370 2.89 -7.16 7.19
CA PRO A 370 2.16 -8.41 7.01
C PRO A 370 0.84 -8.17 6.30
N ARG A 371 0.55 -8.92 5.24
CA ARG A 371 -0.73 -8.91 4.54
C ARG A 371 -1.62 -9.97 5.16
N VAL A 372 -2.73 -9.57 5.79
CA VAL A 372 -3.65 -10.48 6.46
C VAL A 372 -4.99 -10.45 5.77
N ALA A 373 -5.39 -11.57 5.20
CA ALA A 373 -6.72 -11.74 4.65
C ALA A 373 -7.71 -12.09 5.75
N VAL A 374 -8.85 -11.41 5.81
CA VAL A 374 -9.91 -11.63 6.81
C VAL A 374 -11.18 -12.08 6.10
N LEU A 375 -11.70 -13.23 6.48
CA LEU A 375 -12.89 -13.84 5.89
C LEU A 375 -13.93 -14.15 6.98
N ALA A 376 -15.12 -13.60 6.86
CA ALA A 376 -16.26 -14.00 7.68
C ALA A 376 -17.04 -15.14 7.02
N THR A 377 -17.75 -15.95 7.81
CA THR A 377 -18.66 -16.98 7.31
C THR A 377 -19.97 -16.96 8.08
N GLY A 378 -21.05 -17.37 7.43
CA GLY A 378 -22.37 -17.54 8.04
C GLY A 378 -23.47 -16.91 7.21
N ASP A 379 -24.49 -17.68 6.84
CA ASP A 379 -25.67 -17.18 6.11
C ASP A 379 -26.50 -16.21 6.97
N GLU A 380 -26.35 -16.27 8.28
CA GLU A 380 -26.93 -15.30 9.21
C GLU A 380 -26.25 -13.93 9.14
N VAL A 381 -25.06 -13.80 8.52
CA VAL A 381 -24.24 -12.59 8.64
C VAL A 381 -24.42 -11.68 7.43
N VAL A 382 -24.73 -10.40 7.66
CA VAL A 382 -24.83 -9.34 6.63
C VAL A 382 -23.88 -8.17 6.90
N MET A 383 -23.59 -7.33 5.89
CA MET A 383 -22.73 -6.17 6.11
C MET A 383 -23.46 -5.03 6.85
N PRO A 384 -22.74 -4.18 7.61
CA PRO A 384 -23.34 -3.00 8.21
C PRO A 384 -23.98 -2.09 7.16
N GLY A 385 -25.25 -1.77 7.36
CA GLY A 385 -26.05 -0.92 6.44
C GLY A 385 -26.97 -1.71 5.51
N ASP A 386 -26.75 -3.02 5.34
CA ASP A 386 -27.65 -3.88 4.58
C ASP A 386 -29.00 -4.07 5.29
N PRO A 387 -30.10 -4.32 4.54
CA PRO A 387 -31.37 -4.72 5.13
C PRO A 387 -31.24 -6.01 5.95
N LEU A 388 -31.70 -5.99 7.20
CA LEU A 388 -31.67 -7.15 8.09
C LEU A 388 -32.89 -8.05 7.90
N GLY A 389 -32.66 -9.30 7.52
CA GLY A 389 -33.67 -10.35 7.57
C GLY A 389 -33.98 -10.81 9.00
N PRO A 390 -35.06 -11.60 9.19
CA PRO A 390 -35.53 -12.02 10.53
C PRO A 390 -34.55 -12.86 11.35
N SER A 391 -33.59 -13.52 10.69
CA SER A 391 -32.59 -14.40 11.32
C SER A 391 -31.16 -13.97 10.99
N GLN A 392 -30.98 -12.69 10.63
CA GLN A 392 -29.67 -12.14 10.28
C GLN A 392 -29.12 -11.22 11.37
N ILE A 393 -27.79 -11.19 11.46
CA ILE A 393 -27.00 -10.35 12.35
C ILE A 393 -25.94 -9.60 11.54
N VAL A 394 -25.46 -8.49 12.08
CA VAL A 394 -24.49 -7.63 11.39
C VAL A 394 -23.06 -8.10 11.63
N SER A 395 -22.28 -8.23 10.55
CA SER A 395 -20.85 -8.54 10.58
C SER A 395 -20.07 -7.41 11.26
N SER A 396 -19.62 -7.66 12.49
CA SER A 396 -18.76 -6.75 13.24
C SER A 396 -17.31 -7.26 13.36
N ASN A 397 -17.13 -8.59 13.44
CA ASN A 397 -15.81 -9.20 13.65
C ASN A 397 -14.83 -8.91 12.52
N GLY A 398 -15.24 -9.07 11.26
CA GLY A 398 -14.36 -8.88 10.11
C GLY A 398 -13.74 -7.48 10.11
N LEU A 399 -14.57 -6.45 10.31
CA LEU A 399 -14.13 -5.06 10.40
C LEU A 399 -13.21 -4.81 11.61
N ALA A 400 -13.59 -5.31 12.79
CA ALA A 400 -12.80 -5.12 13.99
C ALA A 400 -11.44 -5.84 13.93
N LEU A 401 -11.37 -7.00 13.28
CA LEU A 401 -10.12 -7.72 13.02
C LEU A 401 -9.24 -7.02 11.99
N CYS A 402 -9.81 -6.48 10.90
CA CYS A 402 -9.06 -5.65 9.96
C CYS A 402 -8.43 -4.44 10.67
N ALA A 403 -9.20 -3.74 11.50
CA ALA A 403 -8.68 -2.62 12.29
C ALA A 403 -7.58 -3.06 13.28
N LEU A 404 -7.73 -4.22 13.91
CA LEU A 404 -6.69 -4.80 14.78
C LEU A 404 -5.39 -5.08 14.00
N VAL A 405 -5.48 -5.64 12.80
CA VAL A 405 -4.32 -5.90 11.93
C VAL A 405 -3.59 -4.61 11.59
N GLU A 406 -4.32 -3.58 11.16
CA GLU A 406 -3.74 -2.28 10.81
C GLU A 406 -3.11 -1.58 12.01
N ALA A 407 -3.79 -1.58 13.17
CA ALA A 407 -3.26 -1.04 14.42
C ALA A 407 -1.98 -1.76 14.89
N CYS A 408 -1.81 -3.04 14.52
CA CYS A 408 -0.61 -3.82 14.80
C CYS A 408 0.48 -3.68 13.74
N GLY A 409 0.31 -2.82 12.72
CA GLY A 409 1.30 -2.56 11.67
C GLY A 409 1.21 -3.49 10.46
N GLY A 410 0.14 -4.27 10.34
CA GLY A 410 -0.20 -5.07 9.16
C GLY A 410 -0.99 -4.28 8.10
N SER A 411 -1.33 -4.98 7.02
CA SER A 411 -2.24 -4.54 5.96
C SER A 411 -3.36 -5.57 5.86
N ALA A 412 -4.58 -5.14 6.16
CA ALA A 412 -5.74 -6.02 6.13
C ALA A 412 -6.33 -6.11 4.71
N ILE A 413 -6.79 -7.30 4.33
CA ILE A 413 -7.53 -7.56 3.10
C ILE A 413 -8.88 -8.15 3.52
N ASN A 414 -9.94 -7.36 3.45
CA ASN A 414 -11.28 -7.84 3.77
C ASN A 414 -11.83 -8.64 2.59
N LEU A 415 -11.95 -9.96 2.76
CA LEU A 415 -12.51 -10.86 1.74
C LEU A 415 -14.04 -10.89 1.77
N GLY A 416 -14.67 -10.26 2.77
CA GLY A 416 -16.12 -10.22 2.93
C GLY A 416 -16.67 -11.42 3.70
N ILE A 417 -17.93 -11.77 3.40
CA ILE A 417 -18.68 -12.83 4.06
C ILE A 417 -18.91 -13.96 3.07
N ALA A 418 -18.43 -15.16 3.39
CA ALA A 418 -18.78 -16.38 2.68
C ALA A 418 -20.13 -16.89 3.15
N ALA A 419 -20.97 -17.23 2.18
CA ALA A 419 -22.13 -18.08 2.42
C ALA A 419 -21.67 -19.45 2.94
N ASP A 420 -22.55 -20.15 3.65
CA ASP A 420 -22.32 -21.49 4.22
C ASP A 420 -22.36 -22.59 3.14
N SER A 421 -21.66 -22.37 2.03
CA SER A 421 -21.51 -23.30 0.92
C SER A 421 -20.04 -23.55 0.59
N ALA A 422 -19.74 -24.77 0.14
CA ALA A 422 -18.39 -25.18 -0.19
C ALA A 422 -17.75 -24.26 -1.26
N GLU A 423 -18.53 -23.96 -2.30
CA GLU A 423 -18.12 -23.11 -3.41
C GLU A 423 -17.81 -21.67 -2.95
N SER A 424 -18.68 -21.06 -2.14
CA SER A 424 -18.50 -19.68 -1.69
C SER A 424 -17.27 -19.54 -0.80
N LEU A 425 -17.09 -20.47 0.14
CA LEU A 425 -15.96 -20.48 1.05
C LEU A 425 -14.64 -20.71 0.30
N GLN A 426 -14.59 -21.67 -0.63
CA GLN A 426 -13.38 -21.92 -1.43
C GLN A 426 -13.02 -20.73 -2.32
N ARG A 427 -14.02 -20.12 -2.98
CA ARG A 427 -13.82 -18.96 -3.85
C ARG A 427 -13.27 -17.76 -3.08
N LEU A 428 -13.84 -17.44 -1.91
CA LEU A 428 -13.38 -16.31 -1.12
C LEU A 428 -12.05 -16.60 -0.43
N ALA A 429 -11.84 -17.80 0.09
CA ALA A 429 -10.55 -18.22 0.66
C ALA A 429 -9.42 -18.20 -0.38
N ALA A 430 -9.70 -18.45 -1.66
CA ALA A 430 -8.72 -18.28 -2.74
C ALA A 430 -8.23 -16.83 -2.88
N GLY A 431 -9.02 -15.84 -2.46
CA GLY A 431 -8.60 -14.44 -2.37
C GLY A 431 -7.49 -14.17 -1.34
N ALA A 432 -7.21 -15.13 -0.45
CA ALA A 432 -6.07 -15.08 0.47
C ALA A 432 -4.73 -15.46 -0.19
N ALA A 433 -4.72 -15.81 -1.49
CA ALA A 433 -3.49 -16.14 -2.21
C ALA A 433 -2.49 -14.98 -2.14
N GLY A 434 -1.27 -15.27 -1.66
CA GLY A 434 -0.21 -14.27 -1.47
C GLY A 434 -0.37 -13.39 -0.22
N ALA A 435 -1.37 -13.64 0.64
CA ALA A 435 -1.39 -13.12 2.00
C ALA A 435 -0.40 -13.91 2.88
N ASP A 436 0.13 -13.24 3.91
CA ASP A 436 1.02 -13.86 4.89
C ASP A 436 0.25 -14.68 5.94
N LEU A 437 -1.05 -14.41 6.10
CA LEU A 437 -1.96 -15.06 7.03
C LEU A 437 -3.42 -14.91 6.55
N LEU A 438 -4.19 -16.00 6.64
CA LEU A 438 -5.65 -15.98 6.54
C LEU A 438 -6.25 -16.04 7.94
N VAL A 439 -7.16 -15.12 8.25
CA VAL A 439 -7.96 -15.12 9.47
C VAL A 439 -9.41 -15.37 9.10
N THR A 440 -10.02 -16.40 9.67
CA THR A 440 -11.45 -16.65 9.50
C THR A 440 -12.23 -16.33 10.78
N THR A 441 -13.47 -15.90 10.66
CA THR A 441 -14.41 -15.68 11.76
C THR A 441 -15.76 -16.29 11.43
N GLY A 442 -16.36 -17.00 12.40
CA GLY A 442 -17.55 -17.82 12.13
C GLY A 442 -17.17 -19.26 11.78
N GLY A 443 -18.14 -20.16 11.67
CA GLY A 443 -17.94 -21.55 11.21
C GLY A 443 -17.22 -22.52 12.16
N ALA A 444 -16.35 -22.05 13.07
CA ALA A 444 -15.58 -22.87 14.03
C ALA A 444 -16.41 -23.54 15.15
N SER A 445 -17.73 -23.68 15.00
CA SER A 445 -18.59 -24.16 16.06
C SER A 445 -18.30 -25.63 16.40
N VAL A 446 -18.46 -25.99 17.66
CA VAL A 446 -18.23 -27.34 18.20
C VAL A 446 -19.28 -28.38 17.78
N GLY A 447 -20.15 -28.06 16.82
CA GLY A 447 -21.21 -28.92 16.31
C GLY A 447 -20.76 -29.87 15.19
N GLU A 448 -21.62 -30.83 14.84
CA GLU A 448 -21.36 -31.88 13.85
C GLU A 448 -21.22 -31.39 12.39
N HIS A 449 -21.34 -30.08 12.15
CA HIS A 449 -21.28 -29.44 10.83
C HIS A 449 -20.35 -28.20 10.84
N ASP A 450 -19.08 -28.35 11.25
CA ASP A 450 -18.07 -27.30 11.04
C ASP A 450 -17.66 -27.28 9.56
N LEU A 451 -18.37 -26.44 8.79
CA LEU A 451 -18.17 -26.25 7.35
C LEU A 451 -16.77 -25.78 7.01
N ILE A 452 -16.11 -25.01 7.88
CA ILE A 452 -14.72 -24.58 7.65
C ILE A 452 -13.81 -25.79 7.64
N ARG A 453 -13.95 -26.67 8.63
CA ARG A 453 -13.11 -27.88 8.71
C ARG A 453 -13.36 -28.85 7.56
N SER A 454 -14.62 -29.09 7.17
CA SER A 454 -14.92 -30.02 6.07
C SER A 454 -14.52 -29.44 4.72
N VAL A 455 -15.03 -28.25 4.37
CA VAL A 455 -14.84 -27.63 3.05
C VAL A 455 -13.39 -27.21 2.83
N LEU A 456 -12.76 -26.54 3.81
CA LEU A 456 -11.36 -26.16 3.65
C LEU A 456 -10.45 -27.37 3.80
N GLY A 457 -10.86 -28.40 4.55
CA GLY A 457 -10.16 -29.69 4.60
C GLY A 457 -10.01 -30.30 3.21
N GLU A 458 -11.09 -30.36 2.44
CA GLU A 458 -11.07 -30.77 1.02
C GLU A 458 -10.22 -29.84 0.14
N ALA A 459 -10.16 -28.55 0.48
CA ALA A 459 -9.32 -27.57 -0.22
C ALA A 459 -7.84 -27.58 0.19
N GLY A 460 -7.42 -28.52 1.05
CA GLY A 460 -6.04 -28.69 1.51
C GLY A 460 -5.69 -27.97 2.82
N LEU A 461 -6.66 -27.80 3.73
CA LEU A 461 -6.42 -27.32 5.09
C LEU A 461 -5.82 -28.43 5.96
N GLU A 462 -4.58 -28.22 6.40
CA GLU A 462 -3.90 -29.03 7.40
C GLU A 462 -4.03 -28.36 8.76
N LEU A 463 -4.78 -28.96 9.69
CA LEU A 463 -4.93 -28.44 11.05
C LEU A 463 -3.81 -28.94 11.97
N ASP A 464 -3.20 -28.03 12.72
CA ASP A 464 -2.28 -28.36 13.83
C ASP A 464 -3.09 -28.67 15.08
N PHE A 465 -3.91 -27.70 15.53
CA PHE A 465 -4.79 -27.88 16.67
C PHE A 465 -6.13 -27.20 16.46
N TRP A 466 -7.09 -27.68 17.25
CA TRP A 466 -8.43 -27.13 17.35
C TRP A 466 -8.88 -27.26 18.80
N LYS A 467 -9.45 -26.18 19.35
CA LYS A 467 -9.88 -26.02 20.75
C LYS A 467 -8.77 -25.71 21.75
N ILE A 468 -8.99 -24.62 22.48
CA ILE A 468 -8.13 -24.16 23.57
C ILE A 468 -8.92 -24.17 24.88
N ALA A 469 -8.25 -24.50 25.98
CA ALA A 469 -8.79 -24.42 27.33
C ALA A 469 -8.85 -22.95 27.81
N MET A 470 -9.70 -22.14 27.18
CA MET A 470 -9.90 -20.72 27.52
C MET A 470 -11.37 -20.29 27.47
N ARG A 471 -11.70 -19.20 28.15
CA ARG A 471 -13.00 -18.52 28.09
C ARG A 471 -12.83 -17.00 28.18
N PRO A 472 -13.48 -16.22 27.29
CA PRO A 472 -14.13 -16.67 26.05
C PRO A 472 -13.10 -17.23 25.04
N GLY A 473 -13.55 -17.92 23.98
CA GLY A 473 -12.64 -18.32 22.88
C GLY A 473 -12.25 -19.80 22.77
N LYS A 474 -13.00 -20.72 23.39
CA LYS A 474 -12.76 -22.18 23.26
C LYS A 474 -12.54 -22.65 21.81
N PRO A 475 -13.40 -22.33 20.81
CA PRO A 475 -13.20 -22.77 19.44
C PRO A 475 -12.21 -21.85 18.71
N LEU A 476 -10.92 -22.13 18.89
CA LEU A 476 -9.85 -21.55 18.08
C LEU A 476 -9.15 -22.68 17.34
N MET A 477 -8.87 -22.47 16.05
CA MET A 477 -8.13 -23.40 15.23
C MET A 477 -6.93 -22.72 14.58
N PHE A 478 -5.85 -23.48 14.45
CA PHE A 478 -4.66 -23.05 13.74
C PHE A 478 -4.22 -24.15 12.78
N GLY A 479 -3.80 -23.75 11.60
CA GLY A 479 -3.39 -24.67 10.55
C GLY A 479 -2.83 -23.94 9.35
N ARG A 480 -2.80 -24.63 8.23
CA ARG A 480 -2.27 -24.12 6.96
C ARG A 480 -3.19 -24.55 5.83
N LEU A 481 -3.67 -23.59 5.05
CA LEU A 481 -4.43 -23.84 3.83
C LEU A 481 -3.45 -23.77 2.65
N LYS A 482 -3.07 -24.93 2.11
CA LYS A 482 -1.97 -25.05 1.13
C LYS A 482 -0.67 -24.46 1.69
N ASP A 483 -0.24 -23.29 1.20
CA ASP A 483 0.97 -22.61 1.67
C ASP A 483 0.67 -21.42 2.59
N THR A 484 -0.60 -21.06 2.79
CA THR A 484 -0.99 -19.90 3.59
C THR A 484 -1.35 -20.34 5.02
N PRO A 485 -0.65 -19.86 6.06
CA PRO A 485 -1.05 -20.07 7.45
C PRO A 485 -2.46 -19.54 7.70
N MET A 486 -3.23 -20.24 8.54
CA MET A 486 -4.62 -19.90 8.83
C MET A 486 -4.88 -19.89 10.34
N LEU A 487 -5.54 -18.83 10.80
CA LEU A 487 -6.08 -18.68 12.15
C LEU A 487 -7.61 -18.60 12.08
N GLY A 488 -8.29 -19.65 12.54
CA GLY A 488 -9.75 -19.64 12.66
C GLY A 488 -10.19 -19.17 14.04
N LEU A 489 -10.91 -18.05 14.08
CA LEU A 489 -11.40 -17.41 15.28
C LEU A 489 -12.89 -17.75 15.54
N PRO A 490 -13.32 -17.73 16.82
CA PRO A 490 -14.71 -17.89 17.18
C PRO A 490 -15.62 -16.82 16.54
N GLY A 491 -16.87 -17.20 16.20
CA GLY A 491 -17.87 -16.27 15.66
C GLY A 491 -18.41 -15.22 16.65
N ASN A 492 -18.36 -15.49 17.96
CA ASN A 492 -18.83 -14.54 18.97
C ASN A 492 -17.88 -13.32 19.07
N PRO A 493 -18.39 -12.07 18.98
CA PRO A 493 -17.54 -10.88 18.87
C PRO A 493 -16.48 -10.69 19.95
N VAL A 494 -16.84 -10.89 21.22
CA VAL A 494 -15.87 -10.76 22.33
C VAL A 494 -14.82 -11.86 22.23
N SER A 495 -15.22 -13.08 21.87
CA SER A 495 -14.29 -14.19 21.70
C SER A 495 -13.31 -13.92 20.57
N SER A 496 -13.80 -13.46 19.42
CA SER A 496 -12.99 -13.13 18.24
C SER A 496 -11.91 -12.09 18.56
N LEU A 497 -12.30 -11.00 19.24
CA LEU A 497 -11.35 -9.93 19.59
C LEU A 497 -10.38 -10.31 20.71
N VAL A 498 -10.84 -11.03 21.75
CA VAL A 498 -9.94 -11.53 22.80
C VAL A 498 -8.93 -12.51 22.21
N CYS A 499 -9.35 -13.43 21.34
CA CYS A 499 -8.43 -14.31 20.64
C CYS A 499 -7.54 -13.56 19.65
N GLY A 500 -8.04 -12.54 18.96
CA GLY A 500 -7.22 -11.67 18.11
C GLY A 500 -6.10 -10.99 18.90
N LEU A 501 -6.40 -10.50 20.09
CA LEU A 501 -5.38 -9.95 20.99
C LEU A 501 -4.37 -11.01 21.42
N LEU A 502 -4.82 -12.19 21.82
CA LEU A 502 -3.98 -13.23 22.41
C LEU A 502 -3.13 -14.04 21.41
N PHE A 503 -3.56 -14.11 20.14
CA PHE A 503 -2.93 -14.95 19.13
C PHE A 503 -2.55 -14.16 17.88
N LEU A 504 -3.49 -13.42 17.27
CA LEU A 504 -3.21 -12.69 16.02
C LEU A 504 -2.16 -11.58 16.22
N ARG A 505 -2.26 -10.79 17.29
CA ARG A 505 -1.26 -9.74 17.55
C ARG A 505 0.16 -10.31 17.77
N PRO A 506 0.37 -11.34 18.62
CA PRO A 506 1.68 -11.99 18.71
C PRO A 506 2.21 -12.55 17.38
N MET A 507 1.34 -13.12 16.52
CA MET A 507 1.75 -13.53 15.15
C MET A 507 2.26 -12.35 14.33
N LEU A 508 1.57 -11.21 14.37
CA LEU A 508 1.97 -9.99 13.66
C LEU A 508 3.28 -9.41 14.22
N ASP A 509 3.44 -9.39 15.54
CA ASP A 509 4.70 -8.99 16.16
C ASP A 509 5.86 -9.89 15.69
N ARG A 510 5.65 -11.20 15.60
CA ARG A 510 6.65 -12.17 15.09
C ARG A 510 7.00 -11.94 13.62
N LEU A 511 6.01 -11.71 12.76
CA LEU A 511 6.18 -11.38 11.34
C LEU A 511 6.90 -10.02 11.16
N LEU A 512 6.68 -9.06 12.05
CA LEU A 512 7.39 -7.78 12.07
C LEU A 512 8.76 -7.87 12.73
N GLY A 513 9.17 -9.04 13.25
CA GLY A 513 10.43 -9.21 13.97
C GLY A 513 10.50 -8.45 15.30
N LEU A 514 9.35 -8.09 15.87
CA LEU A 514 9.25 -7.44 17.17
C LEU A 514 9.44 -8.46 18.28
N GLN A 515 10.35 -8.16 19.20
CA GLN A 515 10.59 -8.94 20.42
C GLN A 515 9.74 -8.32 21.54
N ARG A 516 8.43 -8.61 21.54
CA ARG A 516 7.52 -8.19 22.61
C ARG A 516 7.14 -9.40 23.46
N PRO A 517 7.07 -9.28 24.79
CA PRO A 517 6.32 -10.25 25.57
C PRO A 517 4.90 -10.29 25.03
N ALA A 518 4.38 -11.47 24.70
CA ALA A 518 3.07 -11.61 24.06
C ALA A 518 2.02 -10.74 24.79
N HIS A 519 2.04 -10.77 26.14
CA HIS A 519 1.17 -9.99 27.01
C HIS A 519 1.84 -9.73 28.37
N PRO A 520 2.36 -8.53 28.69
CA PRO A 520 2.81 -8.23 30.04
C PRO A 520 1.59 -8.18 30.96
N LEU A 521 1.58 -9.06 31.98
CA LEU A 521 0.55 -9.06 33.01
C LEU A 521 0.92 -8.07 34.10
N GLU A 522 0.02 -7.16 34.41
CA GLU A 522 0.21 -6.17 35.47
C GLU A 522 -0.59 -6.60 36.72
N PRO A 523 -0.05 -6.40 37.93
CA PRO A 523 -0.83 -6.63 39.14
C PRO A 523 -1.87 -5.51 39.34
N ALA A 524 -3.08 -5.89 39.78
CA ALA A 524 -4.13 -4.97 40.23
C ALA A 524 -4.89 -5.57 41.41
N LEU A 525 -5.51 -4.74 42.25
CA LEU A 525 -6.44 -5.19 43.29
C LEU A 525 -7.78 -5.55 42.65
N LEU A 526 -8.42 -6.59 43.13
CA LEU A 526 -9.72 -7.04 42.64
C LEU A 526 -10.84 -6.20 43.26
N GLY A 527 -11.72 -5.61 42.46
CA GLY A 527 -12.81 -4.76 42.93
C GLY A 527 -14.09 -5.49 43.35
N ALA A 528 -14.25 -6.77 42.99
CA ALA A 528 -15.41 -7.59 43.34
C ALA A 528 -15.05 -9.07 43.47
N ASP A 529 -15.72 -9.78 44.38
CA ASP A 529 -15.48 -11.21 44.63
C ASP A 529 -15.62 -12.05 43.35
N LEU A 530 -14.72 -13.02 43.20
CA LEU A 530 -14.71 -13.98 42.09
C LEU A 530 -14.75 -15.40 42.64
N GLY A 531 -15.65 -16.22 42.10
CA GLY A 531 -15.71 -17.66 42.40
C GLY A 531 -14.46 -18.43 41.98
N ALA A 532 -14.41 -19.72 42.33
CA ALA A 532 -13.36 -20.61 41.84
C ALA A 532 -13.46 -20.79 40.31
N ASN A 533 -12.31 -20.93 39.65
CA ASN A 533 -12.24 -21.10 38.21
C ASN A 533 -12.20 -22.58 37.82
N ASP A 534 -12.74 -22.90 36.63
CA ASP A 534 -12.75 -24.26 36.10
C ASP A 534 -11.42 -24.60 35.38
N ARG A 535 -11.41 -25.68 34.60
CA ARG A 535 -10.23 -26.13 33.83
C ARG A 535 -9.76 -25.16 32.72
N ARG A 536 -10.48 -24.08 32.46
CA ARG A 536 -10.15 -23.09 31.43
C ARG A 536 -9.49 -21.87 32.04
N GLN A 537 -8.61 -21.23 31.28
CA GLN A 537 -8.12 -19.91 31.61
C GLN A 537 -9.18 -18.85 31.25
N ASP A 538 -9.53 -18.02 32.23
CA ASP A 538 -10.58 -17.01 32.09
C ASP A 538 -9.98 -15.63 31.81
N TYR A 539 -10.58 -14.92 30.85
CA TYR A 539 -10.27 -13.54 30.50
C TYR A 539 -11.51 -12.67 30.74
N LEU A 540 -11.66 -12.20 31.98
CA LEU A 540 -12.83 -11.45 32.43
C LEU A 540 -12.66 -9.98 32.09
N ARG A 541 -13.63 -9.38 31.39
CA ARG A 541 -13.60 -7.94 31.09
C ARG A 541 -13.85 -7.16 32.37
N ALA A 542 -13.03 -6.15 32.60
CA ALA A 542 -13.07 -5.34 33.81
C ALA A 542 -12.86 -3.85 33.49
N SER A 543 -13.48 -2.98 34.28
CA SER A 543 -13.08 -1.58 34.39
C SER A 543 -11.85 -1.47 35.29
N LEU A 544 -11.06 -0.42 35.10
CA LEU A 544 -9.85 -0.15 35.87
C LEU A 544 -9.90 1.24 36.48
N GLU A 545 -9.98 1.31 37.79
CA GLU A 545 -9.97 2.55 38.57
C GLU A 545 -8.68 2.66 39.39
N THR A 546 -8.41 3.86 39.90
CA THR A 546 -7.31 4.10 40.84
C THR A 546 -7.92 4.49 42.18
N ASP A 547 -7.56 3.77 43.24
CA ASP A 547 -8.04 4.05 44.59
C ASP A 547 -7.35 5.28 45.22
N ALA A 548 -7.76 5.64 46.44
CA ALA A 548 -7.21 6.78 47.17
C ALA A 548 -5.71 6.65 47.51
N ASP A 549 -5.18 5.43 47.55
CA ASP A 549 -3.76 5.13 47.79
C ASP A 549 -2.95 5.11 46.48
N GLY A 550 -3.57 5.40 45.33
CA GLY A 550 -2.93 5.36 44.02
C GLY A 550 -2.77 3.95 43.45
N ARG A 551 -3.40 2.93 44.06
CA ARG A 551 -3.35 1.54 43.58
C ARG A 551 -4.46 1.30 42.57
N ARG A 552 -4.21 0.41 41.61
CA ARG A 552 -5.18 0.07 40.57
C ARG A 552 -6.15 -0.97 41.08
N VAL A 553 -7.43 -0.73 40.86
CA VAL A 553 -8.53 -1.63 41.21
C VAL A 553 -9.26 -2.06 39.93
N ALA A 554 -9.27 -3.36 39.66
CA ALA A 554 -9.90 -3.96 38.51
C ALA A 554 -11.25 -4.59 38.92
N THR A 555 -12.35 -4.06 38.40
CA THR A 555 -13.70 -4.53 38.74
C THR A 555 -14.30 -5.30 37.57
N PRO A 556 -14.48 -6.64 37.66
CA PRO A 556 -15.08 -7.41 36.58
C PRO A 556 -16.54 -7.02 36.36
N PHE A 557 -16.97 -6.90 35.10
CA PHE A 557 -18.38 -6.68 34.80
C PHE A 557 -19.24 -7.86 35.25
N GLY A 558 -20.42 -7.58 35.81
CA GLY A 558 -21.32 -8.61 36.32
C GLY A 558 -21.84 -9.59 35.25
N ARG A 559 -21.83 -9.20 33.96
CA ARG A 559 -22.15 -10.08 32.83
C ARG A 559 -20.95 -10.23 31.91
N GLN A 560 -20.55 -11.49 31.67
CA GLN A 560 -19.36 -11.85 30.90
C GLN A 560 -19.69 -12.61 29.61
N ASP A 561 -20.90 -12.46 29.05
CA ASP A 561 -21.31 -13.17 27.84
C ASP A 561 -20.44 -12.79 26.63
N SER A 562 -20.06 -13.79 25.83
CA SER A 562 -19.13 -13.61 24.72
C SER A 562 -19.70 -12.88 23.49
N SER A 563 -21.01 -12.63 23.45
CA SER A 563 -21.68 -11.85 22.40
C SER A 563 -21.72 -10.35 22.69
N MET A 564 -21.46 -9.93 23.94
CA MET A 564 -21.68 -8.56 24.41
C MET A 564 -20.54 -7.59 24.04
N LEU A 565 -20.50 -7.16 22.77
CA LEU A 565 -19.49 -6.23 22.26
C LEU A 565 -19.52 -4.86 22.97
N ALA A 566 -20.70 -4.35 23.32
CA ALA A 566 -20.84 -3.07 24.03
C ALA A 566 -20.18 -3.07 25.43
N THR A 567 -20.14 -4.23 26.11
CA THR A 567 -19.41 -4.38 27.37
C THR A 567 -17.91 -4.42 27.14
N LEU A 568 -17.45 -5.01 26.03
CA LEU A 568 -16.03 -5.01 25.67
C LEU A 568 -15.52 -3.59 25.42
N THR A 569 -16.32 -2.72 24.78
CA THR A 569 -15.92 -1.32 24.55
C THR A 569 -15.81 -0.47 25.83
N GLN A 570 -16.41 -0.90 26.94
CA GLN A 570 -16.29 -0.25 28.24
C GLN A 570 -15.15 -0.85 29.09
N ALA A 571 -14.54 -1.96 28.64
CA ALA A 571 -13.51 -2.66 29.39
C ALA A 571 -12.16 -1.97 29.22
N ASP A 572 -11.50 -1.65 30.33
CA ASP A 572 -10.15 -1.12 30.34
C ASP A 572 -9.10 -2.25 30.25
N ALA A 573 -9.48 -3.45 30.69
CA ALA A 573 -8.60 -4.60 30.73
C ALA A 573 -9.33 -5.95 30.82
N LEU A 574 -8.54 -7.02 30.75
CA LEU A 574 -8.93 -8.39 31.00
C LEU A 574 -8.26 -8.88 32.29
N ILE A 575 -9.03 -9.27 33.30
CA ILE A 575 -8.52 -10.03 34.45
C ILE A 575 -8.26 -11.45 33.98
N VAL A 576 -7.01 -11.91 34.16
CA VAL A 576 -6.58 -13.26 33.78
C VAL A 576 -6.69 -14.18 35.00
N ARG A 577 -7.55 -15.18 34.89
CA ARG A 577 -7.80 -16.18 35.94
C ARG A 577 -7.24 -17.53 35.47
N PRO A 578 -6.17 -18.06 36.12
CA PRO A 578 -5.60 -19.34 35.75
C PRO A 578 -6.61 -20.49 35.86
N PRO A 579 -6.44 -21.59 35.10
CA PRO A 579 -7.18 -22.82 35.32
C PRO A 579 -7.11 -23.26 36.78
N HIS A 580 -8.23 -23.75 37.33
CA HIS A 580 -8.36 -24.25 38.70
C HIS A 580 -8.02 -23.24 39.82
N ALA A 581 -7.94 -21.94 39.50
CA ALA A 581 -7.70 -20.91 40.52
C ALA A 581 -8.81 -20.90 41.60
N PRO A 582 -8.46 -20.80 42.90
CA PRO A 582 -9.45 -20.76 43.99
C PRO A 582 -10.31 -19.50 43.93
N ALA A 583 -11.39 -19.44 44.71
CA ALA A 583 -12.15 -18.20 44.85
C ALA A 583 -11.25 -17.06 45.38
N LEU A 584 -11.51 -15.83 44.93
CA LEU A 584 -10.78 -14.63 45.35
C LEU A 584 -11.78 -13.59 45.87
N ALA A 585 -11.47 -12.99 47.01
CA ALA A 585 -12.23 -11.89 47.58
C ALA A 585 -11.74 -10.54 47.03
N ALA A 586 -12.62 -9.53 47.03
CA ALA A 586 -12.27 -8.16 46.73
C ALA A 586 -11.09 -7.68 47.61
N GLY A 587 -10.22 -6.85 47.04
CA GLY A 587 -8.97 -6.39 47.65
C GLY A 587 -7.77 -7.32 47.44
N GLN A 588 -7.95 -8.54 46.93
CA GLN A 588 -6.83 -9.43 46.60
C GLN A 588 -6.18 -9.08 45.25
N VAL A 589 -4.92 -9.47 45.06
CA VAL A 589 -4.17 -9.18 43.83
C VAL A 589 -4.56 -10.15 42.72
N VAL A 590 -4.82 -9.60 41.53
CA VAL A 590 -5.09 -10.35 40.29
C VAL A 590 -4.13 -9.91 39.17
N ALA A 591 -3.90 -10.82 38.23
CA ALA A 591 -3.15 -10.52 37.00
C ALA A 591 -4.07 -9.87 35.98
N LEU A 592 -3.62 -8.77 35.39
CA LEU A 592 -4.39 -7.94 34.49
C LEU A 592 -3.68 -7.79 33.16
N LEU A 593 -4.40 -8.10 32.08
CA LEU A 593 -3.99 -7.85 30.72
C LEU A 593 -4.68 -6.59 30.20
N ARG A 594 -3.92 -5.51 30.02
CA ARG A 594 -4.45 -4.27 29.45
C ARG A 594 -4.69 -4.40 27.95
N PHE A 595 -5.74 -3.76 27.45
CA PHE A 595 -5.84 -3.53 26.02
C PHE A 595 -4.69 -2.60 25.59
N PRO A 596 -3.99 -2.90 24.48
CA PRO A 596 -2.90 -2.05 24.01
C PRO A 596 -3.40 -0.63 23.74
N ALA A 597 -2.53 0.38 23.89
CA ALA A 597 -2.80 1.73 23.40
C ALA A 597 -3.12 1.66 21.90
N GLY A 598 -4.25 2.22 21.45
CA GLY A 598 -4.79 2.01 20.11
C GLY A 598 -5.94 1.00 20.02
N LEU A 599 -6.09 0.09 20.99
CA LEU A 599 -7.13 -0.94 21.02
C LEU A 599 -8.12 -0.80 22.19
N GLY A 600 -7.68 -0.28 23.36
CA GLY A 600 -8.57 0.03 24.50
C GLY A 600 -9.06 1.49 24.55
N SER A 601 -8.39 2.33 23.78
CA SER A 601 -8.74 3.68 23.36
C SER A 601 -7.62 4.01 22.38
N ILE A 602 -7.96 4.38 21.15
CA ILE A 602 -6.99 5.11 20.36
C ILE A 602 -6.82 6.41 21.14
N ASP A 603 -5.70 6.59 21.83
CA ASP A 603 -5.27 7.94 22.15
C ASP A 603 -4.95 8.57 20.78
N VAL A 604 -6.00 9.11 20.14
CA VAL A 604 -6.00 9.68 18.78
C VAL A 604 -5.00 10.84 18.70
N ARG A 605 -4.39 11.24 19.83
CA ARG A 605 -3.28 12.17 19.91
C ARG A 605 -1.93 11.60 19.45
N GLN A 606 -1.80 10.29 19.20
CA GLN A 606 -0.51 9.72 18.75
C GLN A 606 -0.54 8.90 17.45
N ALA A 607 -1.69 8.43 16.96
CA ALA A 607 -1.72 7.49 15.84
C ALA A 607 -2.44 7.95 14.56
N THR A 608 -3.18 9.06 14.56
CA THR A 608 -3.87 9.51 13.33
C THR A 608 -3.95 11.03 13.23
N ARG A 609 -2.98 11.62 12.51
CA ARG A 609 -3.18 12.65 11.46
C ARG A 609 -1.82 13.16 10.95
N TRP A 610 -1.19 12.38 10.09
CA TRP A 610 -0.34 12.93 9.02
C TRP A 610 -0.79 12.51 7.61
N GLU A 611 -1.89 11.76 7.46
CA GLU A 611 -2.52 11.54 6.14
C GLU A 611 -3.67 12.52 5.82
N ALA A 612 -3.61 13.74 6.37
CA ALA A 612 -4.40 14.86 5.89
C ALA A 612 -3.65 16.18 6.09
N ALA A 613 -2.50 16.34 5.44
CA ALA A 613 -1.88 17.66 5.26
C ALA A 613 -2.50 18.37 4.04
N GLY A 614 -3.80 18.69 4.15
CA GLY A 614 -4.29 19.99 3.71
C GLY A 614 -4.08 20.99 4.87
N PRO A 615 -3.93 22.30 4.61
CA PRO A 615 -3.54 23.25 5.64
C PRO A 615 -4.52 23.27 6.83
N LEU A 616 -3.92 23.27 8.03
CA LEU A 616 -4.52 23.22 9.36
C LEU A 616 -5.71 24.17 9.51
N ARG A 617 -6.89 23.65 9.89
CA ARG A 617 -7.97 24.45 10.49
C ARG A 617 -7.76 24.54 12.00
N ALA A 618 -7.38 25.73 12.48
CA ALA A 618 -7.45 26.10 13.89
C ALA A 618 -8.91 26.33 14.32
N SER A 619 -9.20 26.10 15.60
CA SER A 619 -10.53 26.23 16.21
C SER A 619 -11.04 27.66 16.26
N ASN A 620 -12.37 27.80 16.09
CA ASN A 620 -13.18 29.00 16.22
C ASN A 620 -12.97 29.76 17.55
N LYS A 621 -12.36 30.95 17.44
CA LYS A 621 -12.81 32.26 17.96
C LYS A 621 -11.57 33.13 18.26
N GLY A 622 -11.30 34.05 17.35
CA GLY A 622 -10.19 35.01 17.33
C GLY A 622 -10.24 35.81 16.01
N PRO A 623 -9.47 36.89 15.82
CA PRO A 623 -9.82 38.11 15.07
C PRO A 623 -10.06 38.00 13.55
N ASP A 624 -10.03 36.80 12.98
CA ASP A 624 -9.98 36.53 11.53
C ASP A 624 -11.32 36.74 10.78
N ASP A 625 -12.43 36.97 11.48
CA ASP A 625 -13.73 37.23 10.86
C ASP A 625 -13.97 38.72 10.53
N MET A 626 -13.02 39.61 10.87
CA MET A 626 -13.15 41.04 10.61
C MET A 626 -12.74 41.38 9.16
N LEU A 627 -13.70 41.34 8.24
CA LEU A 627 -13.50 41.82 6.88
C LEU A 627 -13.24 43.33 6.87
N THR A 628 -12.28 43.76 6.05
CA THR A 628 -12.13 45.20 5.81
C THR A 628 -13.38 45.75 5.11
N ARG A 629 -13.72 47.03 5.30
CA ARG A 629 -14.91 47.66 4.70
C ARG A 629 -15.03 47.40 3.18
N LYS A 630 -13.90 47.46 2.45
CA LYS A 630 -13.86 47.18 1.00
C LYS A 630 -14.01 45.70 0.65
N GLN A 631 -13.59 44.77 1.52
CA GLN A 631 -13.85 43.34 1.34
C GLN A 631 -15.31 42.99 1.62
N HIS A 632 -15.91 43.64 2.63
CA HIS A 632 -17.32 43.51 2.93
C HIS A 632 -18.20 44.05 1.77
N GLU A 633 -17.89 45.24 1.25
CA GLU A 633 -18.56 45.82 0.07
C GLU A 633 -18.46 44.90 -1.16
N LEU A 634 -17.29 44.31 -1.42
CA LEU A 634 -17.09 43.38 -2.54
C LEU A 634 -17.91 42.10 -2.39
N LEU A 635 -17.96 41.54 -1.18
CA LEU A 635 -18.68 40.30 -0.90
C LEU A 635 -20.19 40.48 -1.09
N LEU A 636 -20.75 41.59 -0.63
CA LEU A 636 -22.17 41.91 -0.82
C LEU A 636 -22.51 42.16 -2.30
N PHE A 637 -21.64 42.87 -3.02
CA PHE A 637 -21.82 43.09 -4.45
C PHE A 637 -21.79 41.78 -5.24
N LEU A 638 -20.85 40.88 -4.94
CA LEU A 638 -20.79 39.55 -5.55
C LEU A 638 -22.05 38.74 -5.28
N HIS A 639 -22.56 38.74 -4.04
CA HIS A 639 -23.75 38.00 -3.67
C HIS A 639 -25.01 38.53 -4.37
N ALA A 640 -25.21 39.86 -4.40
CA ALA A 640 -26.35 40.48 -5.07
C ALA A 640 -26.32 40.24 -6.59
N HIS A 641 -25.16 40.42 -7.22
CA HIS A 641 -25.03 40.24 -8.66
C HIS A 641 -25.23 38.77 -9.08
N LEU A 642 -24.70 37.81 -8.30
CA LEU A 642 -24.95 36.39 -8.52
C LEU A 642 -26.41 36.00 -8.34
N GLY A 643 -27.11 36.59 -7.36
CA GLY A 643 -28.53 36.36 -7.13
C GLY A 643 -29.43 36.88 -8.26
N GLU A 644 -29.06 38.01 -8.86
CA GLU A 644 -29.86 38.66 -9.91
C GLU A 644 -29.54 38.14 -11.32
N HIS A 645 -28.25 37.88 -11.62
CA HIS A 645 -27.80 37.56 -12.98
C HIS A 645 -27.34 36.11 -13.15
N GLY A 646 -27.22 35.33 -12.06
CA GLY A 646 -26.81 33.92 -12.08
C GLY A 646 -25.35 33.67 -12.49
N VAL A 647 -24.57 34.73 -12.76
CA VAL A 647 -23.16 34.67 -13.16
C VAL A 647 -22.32 35.67 -12.37
N SER A 648 -21.03 35.37 -12.18
CA SER A 648 -20.14 36.25 -11.43
C SER A 648 -19.78 37.49 -12.26
N PRO A 649 -19.76 38.70 -11.65
CA PRO A 649 -19.35 39.91 -12.36
C PRO A 649 -17.89 39.82 -12.82
N SER A 650 -17.53 40.60 -13.83
CA SER A 650 -16.16 40.73 -14.31
C SER A 650 -15.30 41.58 -13.36
N PHE A 651 -13.98 41.44 -13.48
CA PHE A 651 -13.03 42.24 -12.70
C PHE A 651 -13.15 43.75 -12.95
N ASP A 652 -13.64 44.16 -14.13
CA ASP A 652 -13.89 45.58 -14.43
C ASP A 652 -15.17 46.08 -13.77
N GLU A 653 -16.25 45.30 -13.82
CA GLU A 653 -17.53 45.63 -13.14
C GLU A 653 -17.33 45.71 -11.63
N MET A 654 -16.55 44.80 -11.03
CA MET A 654 -16.20 44.87 -9.60
C MET A 654 -15.35 46.12 -9.27
N LYS A 655 -14.42 46.49 -10.16
CA LYS A 655 -13.56 47.67 -9.98
C LYS A 655 -14.39 48.96 -10.02
N GLU A 656 -15.33 49.06 -10.96
CA GLU A 656 -16.24 50.19 -11.10
C GLU A 656 -17.21 50.27 -9.92
N ALA A 657 -17.84 49.15 -9.53
CA ALA A 657 -18.76 49.09 -8.40
C ALA A 657 -18.12 49.50 -7.06
N LEU A 658 -16.84 49.18 -6.85
CA LEU A 658 -16.11 49.54 -5.61
C LEU A 658 -15.35 50.87 -5.69
N GLY A 659 -15.38 51.55 -6.84
CA GLY A 659 -14.69 52.82 -7.06
C GLY A 659 -13.17 52.73 -7.01
N LEU A 660 -12.57 51.63 -7.48
CA LEU A 660 -11.13 51.40 -7.40
C LEU A 660 -10.37 51.89 -8.65
N LYS A 661 -9.17 52.44 -8.45
CA LYS A 661 -8.34 53.00 -9.53
C LYS A 661 -7.69 51.95 -10.44
N SER A 662 -7.59 50.68 -10.01
CA SER A 662 -6.91 49.63 -10.78
C SER A 662 -7.47 48.23 -10.54
N LYS A 663 -7.36 47.35 -11.56
CA LYS A 663 -7.82 45.94 -11.48
C LYS A 663 -7.02 45.12 -10.47
N SER A 664 -5.74 45.46 -10.24
CA SER A 664 -4.91 44.81 -9.22
C SER A 664 -5.48 44.95 -7.80
N GLY A 665 -6.20 46.04 -7.52
CA GLY A 665 -6.92 46.22 -6.26
C GLY A 665 -7.99 45.15 -6.02
N ILE A 666 -8.72 44.76 -7.07
CA ILE A 666 -9.73 43.70 -6.99
C ILE A 666 -9.08 42.33 -6.79
N HIS A 667 -8.00 42.02 -7.50
CA HIS A 667 -7.27 40.76 -7.30
C HIS A 667 -6.83 40.59 -5.84
N ARG A 668 -6.39 41.67 -5.17
CA ARG A 668 -6.02 41.63 -3.75
C ARG A 668 -7.22 41.40 -2.84
N LEU A 669 -8.36 42.05 -3.11
CA LEU A 669 -9.58 41.89 -2.32
C LEU A 669 -10.19 40.48 -2.46
N ILE A 670 -10.24 39.92 -3.67
CA ILE A 670 -10.75 38.56 -3.91
C ILE A 670 -9.83 37.53 -3.26
N THR A 671 -8.51 37.68 -3.38
CA THR A 671 -7.56 36.76 -2.74
C THR A 671 -7.75 36.77 -1.22
N GLY A 672 -7.89 37.95 -0.59
CA GLY A 672 -8.13 38.04 0.84
C GLY A 672 -9.54 37.63 1.31
N LEU A 673 -10.53 37.51 0.42
CA LEU A 673 -11.85 36.91 0.72
C LEU A 673 -11.83 35.39 0.55
N GLU A 674 -11.04 34.89 -0.40
CA GLU A 674 -10.83 33.47 -0.68
C GLU A 674 -9.98 32.81 0.42
N GLU A 675 -8.88 33.45 0.83
CA GLU A 675 -8.04 32.99 1.96
C GLU A 675 -8.83 32.91 3.27
N ARG A 676 -9.83 33.78 3.46
CA ARG A 676 -10.71 33.81 4.65
C ARG A 676 -11.98 32.98 4.50
N GLY A 677 -12.12 32.26 3.39
CA GLY A 677 -13.19 31.30 3.15
C GLY A 677 -14.58 31.90 2.97
N PHE A 678 -14.70 33.16 2.54
CA PHE A 678 -15.99 33.78 2.20
C PHE A 678 -16.41 33.49 0.75
N ILE A 679 -15.44 33.27 -0.14
CA ILE A 679 -15.67 32.95 -1.55
C ILE A 679 -14.70 31.86 -2.03
N ARG A 680 -15.01 31.22 -3.15
CA ARG A 680 -14.13 30.26 -3.84
C ARG A 680 -14.10 30.53 -5.33
N ARG A 681 -12.92 30.48 -5.95
CA ARG A 681 -12.80 30.47 -7.42
C ARG A 681 -12.91 29.04 -7.94
N LEU A 682 -13.80 28.82 -8.89
CA LEU A 682 -13.94 27.52 -9.53
C LEU A 682 -12.94 27.41 -10.70
N PRO A 683 -12.12 26.35 -10.75
CA PRO A 683 -11.18 26.16 -11.84
C PRO A 683 -11.90 25.87 -13.17
N HIS A 684 -11.29 26.31 -14.27
CA HIS A 684 -11.72 26.06 -15.66
C HIS A 684 -12.96 26.80 -16.20
N ARG A 685 -13.36 27.94 -15.61
CA ARG A 685 -14.24 28.93 -16.28
C ARG A 685 -13.78 30.37 -15.99
N ALA A 686 -13.79 31.23 -17.02
CA ALA A 686 -13.66 32.68 -16.78
C ALA A 686 -14.92 33.17 -16.07
N ARG A 687 -14.77 33.89 -14.94
CA ARG A 687 -15.88 34.45 -14.13
C ARG A 687 -16.69 33.40 -13.34
N ALA A 688 -16.03 32.49 -12.65
CA ALA A 688 -16.70 31.56 -11.74
C ALA A 688 -16.21 31.77 -10.29
N ILE A 689 -16.84 32.72 -9.61
CA ILE A 689 -16.70 32.93 -8.16
C ILE A 689 -17.98 32.48 -7.49
N GLU A 690 -17.85 31.66 -6.46
CA GLU A 690 -18.95 31.20 -5.62
C GLU A 690 -18.84 31.85 -4.24
N VAL A 691 -19.94 32.38 -3.73
CA VAL A 691 -20.00 32.93 -2.36
C VAL A 691 -20.37 31.80 -1.41
N LEU A 692 -19.46 31.46 -0.50
CA LEU A 692 -19.62 30.33 0.42
C LEU A 692 -20.38 30.70 1.70
N ARG A 693 -20.21 31.94 2.19
CA ARG A 693 -20.90 32.47 3.37
C ARG A 693 -20.94 34.01 3.36
N LEU A 694 -21.91 34.59 4.06
CA LEU A 694 -22.03 36.04 4.29
C LEU A 694 -21.65 36.41 5.75
N PRO A 695 -21.26 37.66 6.03
CA PRO A 695 -20.94 38.11 7.39
C PRO A 695 -22.18 38.13 8.30
N GLU A 696 -22.00 37.85 9.60
CA GLU A 696 -23.09 37.64 10.57
C GLU A 696 -24.02 38.85 10.79
N ASP A 697 -23.60 40.07 10.43
CA ASP A 697 -24.39 41.30 10.56
C ASP A 697 -25.71 41.32 9.76
N MET A 698 -25.95 40.33 8.89
CA MET A 698 -27.16 40.19 8.08
C MET A 698 -27.99 38.92 8.37
N ALA A 699 -27.65 38.13 9.40
CA ALA A 699 -28.44 36.96 9.84
C ALA A 699 -29.79 37.32 10.51
N GLY A 700 -30.20 38.58 10.44
CA GLY A 700 -31.45 39.08 10.98
C GLY A 700 -32.20 39.95 9.99
N LYS A 701 -32.76 39.36 8.91
CA LYS A 701 -34.08 39.71 8.35
C LYS A 701 -34.45 38.85 7.15
N SER A 702 -35.64 38.27 7.25
CA SER A 702 -36.49 37.62 6.25
C SER A 702 -36.40 36.11 6.18
N GLY A 703 -37.31 35.48 6.94
CA GLY A 703 -37.71 34.09 6.76
C GLY A 703 -38.50 33.95 5.47
N PHE A 704 -38.30 32.82 4.79
CA PHE A 704 -39.13 32.40 3.68
C PHE A 704 -39.82 31.09 4.06
N ALA A 705 -41.15 31.16 4.17
CA ALA A 705 -42.07 30.03 4.30
C ALA A 705 -42.67 29.75 2.91
N PRO A 706 -42.85 28.47 2.51
CA PRO A 706 -43.30 28.14 1.17
C PRO A 706 -44.81 28.38 1.03
N ASN A 707 -45.21 29.18 0.04
CA ASN A 707 -46.60 29.31 -0.38
C ASN A 707 -46.90 28.36 -1.53
N VAL A 708 -47.88 27.49 -1.31
CA VAL A 708 -48.49 26.60 -2.29
C VAL A 708 -49.36 27.44 -3.24
N ILE A 709 -49.21 27.23 -4.54
CA ILE A 709 -50.20 27.63 -5.55
C ILE A 709 -50.77 26.34 -6.15
N GLU A 710 -52.04 26.06 -5.84
CA GLU A 710 -52.82 24.97 -6.43
C GLU A 710 -53.29 25.35 -7.84
N GLY A 711 -53.11 24.44 -8.80
CA GLY A 711 -53.77 24.54 -10.10
C GLY A 711 -53.28 23.55 -11.15
N GLY A 712 -53.80 22.32 -11.13
CA GLY A 712 -53.79 21.42 -12.29
C GLY A 712 -53.29 20.00 -12.05
N ARG A 713 -54.12 19.16 -11.40
CA ARG A 713 -53.91 17.70 -11.32
C ARG A 713 -53.79 17.06 -12.71
N ARG A 714 -52.75 16.25 -12.92
CA ARG A 714 -52.88 14.95 -13.61
C ARG A 714 -52.31 13.84 -12.73
N ALA A 715 -53.03 12.73 -12.73
CA ALA A 715 -52.92 11.59 -11.82
C ALA A 715 -51.53 10.95 -11.76
N GLY A 716 -51.22 10.35 -10.60
CA GLY A 716 -49.92 9.80 -10.29
C GLY A 716 -49.48 8.62 -11.17
N LEU A 717 -48.17 8.40 -11.19
CA LEU A 717 -47.59 7.09 -11.44
C LEU A 717 -47.04 6.57 -10.10
N ALA A 718 -47.69 5.54 -9.57
CA ALA A 718 -47.04 4.64 -8.63
C ALA A 718 -45.83 4.00 -9.32
N GLY A 719 -44.67 3.98 -8.66
CA GLY A 719 -43.46 3.31 -9.18
C GLY A 719 -42.18 4.13 -9.32
N ALA A 720 -41.97 5.19 -8.54
CA ALA A 720 -40.66 5.84 -8.50
C ALA A 720 -39.66 4.97 -7.69
N ARG A 721 -38.97 4.07 -8.40
CA ARG A 721 -37.78 3.37 -7.90
C ARG A 721 -36.69 4.42 -7.61
N VAL A 722 -36.12 4.37 -6.41
CA VAL A 722 -34.78 4.89 -6.15
C VAL A 722 -33.84 4.12 -7.07
N ALA A 723 -33.02 4.82 -7.86
CA ALA A 723 -32.12 4.18 -8.82
C ALA A 723 -31.20 3.17 -8.11
N THR A 724 -31.33 1.92 -8.55
CA THR A 724 -30.46 0.76 -8.29
C THR A 724 -29.12 0.91 -9.00
N ASP A 725 -28.13 0.14 -8.55
CA ASP A 725 -26.81 -0.12 -9.16
C ASP A 725 -26.62 0.43 -10.58
N SER A 726 -25.63 1.31 -10.78
CA SER A 726 -25.20 1.73 -12.11
C SER A 726 -24.68 0.49 -12.86
N GLU A 727 -25.47 -0.01 -13.81
CA GLU A 727 -25.07 -1.13 -14.67
C GLU A 727 -23.76 -0.78 -15.38
N ALA A 728 -22.74 -1.63 -15.27
CA ALA A 728 -21.50 -1.47 -16.01
C ALA A 728 -21.68 -1.99 -17.44
N VAL A 729 -21.30 -1.18 -18.42
CA VAL A 729 -21.29 -1.53 -19.85
C VAL A 729 -19.87 -1.87 -20.27
N SER A 730 -19.68 -3.00 -20.92
CA SER A 730 -18.36 -3.43 -21.40
C SER A 730 -18.09 -2.82 -22.79
N LEU A 731 -17.07 -1.97 -22.90
CA LEU A 731 -16.66 -1.34 -24.16
C LEU A 731 -15.42 -2.02 -24.75
N PRO A 732 -15.33 -2.15 -26.09
CA PRO A 732 -14.15 -2.69 -26.73
C PRO A 732 -12.95 -1.75 -26.53
N LEU A 733 -11.81 -2.31 -26.12
CA LEU A 733 -10.54 -1.62 -25.92
C LEU A 733 -9.66 -1.81 -27.15
N TYR A 734 -9.59 -0.80 -28.01
CA TYR A 734 -8.84 -0.84 -29.28
C TYR A 734 -7.33 -0.58 -29.09
N GLY A 735 -6.72 -1.02 -27.99
CA GLY A 735 -5.26 -0.91 -27.78
C GLY A 735 -4.76 0.45 -27.28
N ARG A 736 -3.47 0.74 -27.53
CA ARG A 736 -2.74 1.92 -27.04
C ARG A 736 -2.56 2.98 -28.14
N ILE A 737 -2.62 4.27 -27.78
CA ILE A 737 -2.33 5.38 -28.69
C ILE A 737 -0.93 5.94 -28.39
N ALA A 738 0.03 5.59 -29.25
CA ALA A 738 1.27 6.35 -29.46
C ALA A 738 1.37 6.69 -30.96
N ALA A 739 2.06 7.79 -31.29
CA ALA A 739 2.23 8.24 -32.67
C ALA A 739 2.74 7.09 -33.58
N GLY A 740 2.03 6.83 -34.68
CA GLY A 740 2.54 6.05 -35.82
C GLY A 740 1.88 4.69 -36.14
N THR A 741 0.78 4.30 -35.49
CA THR A 741 0.10 3.02 -35.81
C THR A 741 -1.33 3.23 -36.33
N PRO A 742 -1.71 2.67 -37.51
CA PRO A 742 -3.07 2.81 -38.06
C PRO A 742 -4.14 2.13 -37.20
N ILE A 743 -5.34 2.73 -37.11
CA ILE A 743 -6.50 2.21 -36.36
C ILE A 743 -6.97 0.81 -36.82
N GLU A 744 -6.67 0.43 -38.07
CA GLU A 744 -7.07 -0.87 -38.61
C GLU A 744 -6.27 -2.03 -38.00
N ALA A 745 -5.06 -1.78 -37.47
CA ALA A 745 -4.26 -2.73 -36.71
C ALA A 745 -4.63 -2.79 -35.21
N LEU A 746 -5.51 -1.89 -34.76
CA LEU A 746 -5.92 -1.70 -33.36
C LEU A 746 -7.26 -2.39 -33.02
N ARG A 747 -7.91 -3.03 -34.00
CA ARG A 747 -9.18 -3.76 -33.83
C ARG A 747 -8.94 -5.19 -33.35
N ASP A 748 -8.31 -5.36 -32.19
CA ASP A 748 -8.37 -6.63 -31.48
C ASP A 748 -9.64 -6.63 -30.61
N HIS A 749 -10.69 -7.32 -31.07
CA HIS A 749 -11.98 -7.38 -30.39
C HIS A 749 -11.97 -8.27 -29.14
N SER A 750 -10.80 -8.75 -28.68
CA SER A 750 -10.68 -9.67 -27.55
C SER A 750 -10.64 -8.97 -26.18
N ASN A 751 -10.41 -7.66 -26.12
CA ASN A 751 -10.22 -6.92 -24.87
C ASN A 751 -11.34 -5.90 -24.66
N TYR A 752 -11.92 -5.90 -23.45
CA TYR A 752 -13.00 -5.01 -23.05
C TYR A 752 -12.65 -4.27 -21.76
N VAL A 753 -13.27 -3.11 -21.54
CA VAL A 753 -13.22 -2.37 -20.29
C VAL A 753 -14.64 -2.05 -19.81
N ASP A 754 -14.90 -2.34 -18.54
CA ASP A 754 -16.18 -2.03 -17.92
C ASP A 754 -16.22 -0.55 -17.53
N VAL A 755 -17.24 0.16 -18.01
CA VAL A 755 -17.50 1.57 -17.74
C VAL A 755 -18.90 1.73 -17.17
N PRO A 756 -19.12 2.61 -16.18
CA PRO A 756 -20.48 2.97 -15.73
C PRO A 756 -21.36 3.43 -16.90
N ALA A 757 -22.58 2.89 -17.02
CA ALA A 757 -23.52 3.26 -18.09
C ALA A 757 -23.77 4.78 -18.16
N ASP A 758 -23.71 5.47 -17.02
CA ASP A 758 -23.95 6.92 -16.91
C ASP A 758 -22.87 7.77 -17.62
N LEU A 759 -21.70 7.18 -17.94
CA LEU A 759 -20.66 7.86 -18.74
C LEU A 759 -20.94 7.82 -20.25
N LEU A 760 -21.93 7.02 -20.70
CA LEU A 760 -22.19 6.78 -22.11
C LEU A 760 -23.39 7.60 -22.61
N SER A 761 -23.20 8.32 -23.70
CA SER A 761 -24.27 8.94 -24.49
C SER A 761 -24.89 7.94 -25.47
N ARG A 762 -25.96 8.33 -26.17
CA ARG A 762 -26.47 7.57 -27.31
C ARG A 762 -25.45 7.63 -28.46
N GLY A 763 -24.80 6.51 -28.76
CA GLY A 763 -23.80 6.41 -29.83
C GLY A 763 -22.90 5.19 -29.69
N GLU A 764 -22.03 4.95 -30.66
CA GLU A 764 -20.98 3.93 -30.54
C GLU A 764 -19.79 4.47 -29.75
N HIS A 765 -19.35 3.72 -28.75
CA HIS A 765 -18.22 4.07 -27.90
C HIS A 765 -17.13 3.02 -27.96
N TYR A 766 -15.89 3.42 -27.76
CA TYR A 766 -14.76 2.53 -27.61
C TYR A 766 -13.74 3.13 -26.64
N ALA A 767 -12.89 2.28 -26.08
CA ALA A 767 -11.84 2.71 -25.18
C ALA A 767 -10.46 2.61 -25.84
N LEU A 768 -9.54 3.48 -25.41
CA LEU A 768 -8.14 3.46 -25.79
C LEU A 768 -7.26 3.70 -24.56
N GLN A 769 -6.09 3.08 -24.50
CA GLN A 769 -5.10 3.36 -23.47
C GLN A 769 -4.12 4.44 -23.95
N VAL A 770 -3.86 5.44 -23.11
CA VAL A 770 -2.97 6.57 -23.43
C VAL A 770 -1.52 6.16 -23.21
N GLU A 771 -0.66 6.49 -24.17
CA GLU A 771 0.78 6.32 -24.07
C GLU A 771 1.49 7.68 -24.30
N GLY A 772 2.36 8.05 -23.36
CA GLY A 772 3.11 9.31 -23.36
C GLY A 772 2.45 10.46 -22.58
N ASP A 773 3.15 11.59 -22.49
CA ASP A 773 2.82 12.72 -21.62
C ASP A 773 2.27 13.95 -22.36
N SER A 774 1.96 13.83 -23.64
CA SER A 774 1.56 14.98 -24.49
C SER A 774 0.25 15.68 -24.07
N MET A 775 -0.52 15.10 -23.13
CA MET A 775 -1.82 15.60 -22.68
C MET A 775 -1.91 15.82 -21.16
N VAL A 776 -0.79 15.83 -20.43
CA VAL A 776 -0.75 15.90 -18.95
C VAL A 776 -1.40 17.15 -18.37
N GLU A 777 -1.30 18.31 -19.02
CA GLU A 777 -1.97 19.56 -18.60
C GLU A 777 -3.47 19.55 -18.86
N ALA A 778 -3.97 18.60 -19.67
CA ALA A 778 -5.39 18.30 -19.77
C ALA A 778 -5.86 17.26 -18.73
N GLY A 779 -4.96 16.84 -17.81
CA GLY A 779 -5.25 15.85 -16.77
C GLY A 779 -5.22 14.41 -17.25
N ILE A 780 -4.76 14.14 -18.47
CA ILE A 780 -4.63 12.81 -19.07
C ILE A 780 -3.18 12.37 -18.93
N LEU A 781 -2.94 11.32 -18.16
CA LEU A 781 -1.62 10.78 -17.83
C LEU A 781 -1.32 9.51 -18.65
N ASP A 782 -0.04 9.17 -18.71
CA ASP A 782 0.42 7.90 -19.29
C ASP A 782 -0.24 6.71 -18.57
N GLY A 783 -0.75 5.75 -19.35
CA GLY A 783 -1.45 4.57 -18.84
C GLY A 783 -2.96 4.74 -18.59
N ASP A 784 -3.50 5.96 -18.63
CA ASP A 784 -4.94 6.20 -18.49
C ASP A 784 -5.76 5.50 -19.58
N THR A 785 -6.98 5.08 -19.24
CA THR A 785 -7.94 4.58 -20.24
C THR A 785 -8.94 5.68 -20.57
N VAL A 786 -8.94 6.12 -21.83
CA VAL A 786 -9.87 7.13 -22.33
C VAL A 786 -11.07 6.48 -23.02
N VAL A 787 -12.26 6.99 -22.72
CA VAL A 787 -13.52 6.57 -23.34
C VAL A 787 -13.86 7.56 -24.44
N ILE A 788 -14.02 7.04 -25.65
CA ILE A 788 -14.18 7.81 -26.88
C ILE A 788 -15.54 7.52 -27.51
N GLU A 789 -16.29 8.58 -27.77
CA GLU A 789 -17.48 8.55 -28.61
C GLU A 789 -17.08 8.61 -30.08
N ARG A 790 -17.46 7.60 -30.87
CA ARG A 790 -17.13 7.55 -32.30
C ARG A 790 -17.83 8.69 -33.04
N SER A 791 -17.04 9.49 -33.75
CA SER A 791 -17.52 10.62 -34.53
C SER A 791 -16.47 11.03 -35.56
N ASP A 792 -16.90 11.44 -36.74
CA ASP A 792 -16.08 12.05 -37.79
C ASP A 792 -16.02 13.58 -37.69
N GLN A 793 -16.77 14.16 -36.76
CA GLN A 793 -16.81 15.60 -36.48
C GLN A 793 -16.46 15.92 -35.03
N ALA A 794 -15.85 17.10 -34.83
CA ALA A 794 -15.54 17.61 -33.51
C ALA A 794 -15.62 19.14 -33.44
N GLU A 795 -16.06 19.63 -32.28
CA GLU A 795 -16.10 21.05 -31.95
C GLU A 795 -14.69 21.63 -31.75
N ASN A 796 -14.56 22.93 -32.01
CA ASN A 796 -13.30 23.64 -31.83
C ASN A 796 -12.91 23.67 -30.35
N GLY A 797 -11.78 23.07 -29.99
CA GLY A 797 -11.27 22.95 -28.63
C GLY A 797 -11.55 21.60 -27.95
N ALA A 798 -12.28 20.69 -28.59
CA ALA A 798 -12.50 19.33 -28.09
C ALA A 798 -11.20 18.50 -28.11
N ILE A 799 -11.07 17.53 -27.20
CA ILE A 799 -10.01 16.53 -27.26
C ILE A 799 -10.50 15.37 -28.12
N VAL A 800 -9.76 15.03 -29.16
CA VAL A 800 -10.16 14.05 -30.17
C VAL A 800 -9.07 13.03 -30.42
N VAL A 801 -9.50 11.85 -30.86
CA VAL A 801 -8.65 10.91 -31.57
C VAL A 801 -8.63 11.35 -33.03
N ALA A 802 -7.47 11.78 -33.52
CA ALA A 802 -7.28 12.20 -34.90
C ALA A 802 -6.35 11.23 -35.62
N LEU A 803 -6.72 10.85 -36.85
CA LEU A 803 -5.90 10.13 -37.79
C LEU A 803 -5.30 11.14 -38.78
N VAL A 804 -3.98 11.24 -38.80
CA VAL A 804 -3.23 12.12 -39.69
C VAL A 804 -2.62 11.28 -40.81
N ASP A 805 -2.77 11.75 -42.06
CA ASP A 805 -2.24 11.10 -43.28
C ASP A 805 -2.63 9.63 -43.44
N ASP A 806 -3.80 9.24 -42.91
CA ASP A 806 -4.27 7.84 -42.87
C ASP A 806 -3.29 6.85 -42.20
N ALA A 807 -2.29 7.34 -41.45
CA ALA A 807 -1.22 6.52 -40.88
C ALA A 807 -0.98 6.76 -39.37
N GLU A 808 -1.10 8.00 -38.89
CA GLU A 808 -0.73 8.37 -37.52
C GLU A 808 -1.98 8.67 -36.68
N VAL A 809 -2.26 7.84 -35.67
CA VAL A 809 -3.34 8.07 -34.69
C VAL A 809 -2.79 8.83 -33.48
N THR A 810 -3.43 9.92 -33.09
CA THR A 810 -3.01 10.73 -31.95
C THR A 810 -4.20 11.29 -31.17
N LEU A 811 -4.04 11.44 -29.85
CA LEU A 811 -4.96 12.15 -28.99
C LEU A 811 -4.47 13.59 -28.79
N LYS A 812 -5.22 14.59 -29.27
CA LYS A 812 -4.86 16.02 -29.17
C LYS A 812 -6.09 16.90 -29.05
N ARG A 813 -5.89 18.16 -28.65
CA ARG A 813 -6.94 19.18 -28.71
C ARG A 813 -7.08 19.66 -30.15
N PHE A 814 -8.27 19.47 -30.71
CA PHE A 814 -8.61 19.85 -32.07
C PHE A 814 -8.93 21.34 -32.15
N ARG A 815 -8.27 22.09 -33.04
CA ARG A 815 -8.72 23.44 -33.40
C ARG A 815 -8.77 23.69 -34.89
N ARG A 816 -9.83 24.35 -35.36
CA ARG A 816 -9.91 24.91 -36.71
C ARG A 816 -9.40 26.35 -36.67
N ARG A 817 -8.35 26.66 -37.42
CA ARG A 817 -7.78 28.01 -37.56
C ARG A 817 -7.70 28.36 -39.04
N GLY A 818 -8.68 29.10 -39.54
CA GLY A 818 -8.79 29.38 -40.97
C GLY A 818 -8.99 28.10 -41.79
N GLY A 819 -8.31 28.00 -42.94
CA GLY A 819 -8.31 26.83 -43.81
C GLY A 819 -7.43 25.66 -43.34
N ALA A 820 -7.05 25.58 -42.07
CA ALA A 820 -6.18 24.54 -41.51
C ALA A 820 -6.68 23.99 -40.16
N ILE A 821 -6.23 22.78 -39.83
CA ILE A 821 -6.52 22.05 -38.60
C ILE A 821 -5.25 22.03 -37.72
N ALA A 822 -5.34 22.56 -36.52
CA ALA A 822 -4.31 22.47 -35.50
C ALA A 822 -4.62 21.34 -34.51
N LEU A 823 -3.66 20.43 -34.31
CA LEU A 823 -3.69 19.41 -33.27
C LEU A 823 -2.75 19.86 -32.15
N GLU A 824 -3.33 20.43 -31.09
CA GLU A 824 -2.62 21.06 -29.99
C GLU A 824 -2.37 20.03 -28.86
N PRO A 825 -1.11 19.78 -28.44
CA PRO A 825 -0.83 19.02 -27.22
C PRO A 825 -1.24 19.84 -25.99
N ALA A 826 -1.57 19.16 -24.90
CA ALA A 826 -1.76 19.77 -23.59
C ALA A 826 -0.54 19.46 -22.71
N ASN A 827 0.64 19.86 -23.19
CA ASN A 827 1.91 19.80 -22.49
C ASN A 827 2.83 20.84 -23.13
N ARG A 828 3.34 21.79 -22.34
CA ARG A 828 4.20 22.89 -22.80
C ARG A 828 5.49 22.46 -23.50
N ASN A 829 5.93 21.20 -23.31
CA ASN A 829 7.13 20.68 -23.95
C ASN A 829 6.92 20.25 -25.41
N TYR A 830 5.68 20.31 -25.93
CA TYR A 830 5.34 19.90 -27.28
C TYR A 830 4.70 21.06 -28.07
N GLU A 831 5.07 21.19 -29.34
CA GLU A 831 4.52 22.23 -30.22
C GLU A 831 3.23 21.77 -30.93
N PRO A 832 2.23 22.65 -31.13
CA PRO A 832 1.08 22.37 -31.97
C PRO A 832 1.46 22.05 -33.42
N ARG A 833 0.90 20.98 -33.99
CA ARG A 833 1.07 20.64 -35.42
C ARG A 833 -0.12 21.17 -36.22
N LEU A 834 0.15 21.83 -37.34
CA LEU A 834 -0.83 22.39 -38.27
C LEU A 834 -0.89 21.56 -39.55
N PHE A 835 -2.10 21.20 -39.97
CA PHE A 835 -2.35 20.38 -41.15
C PHE A 835 -3.44 21.00 -42.04
N PRO A 836 -3.34 20.82 -43.37
CA PRO A 836 -4.47 20.95 -44.27
C PRO A 836 -5.66 20.07 -43.83
N PRO A 837 -6.93 20.50 -44.03
CA PRO A 837 -8.11 19.77 -43.53
C PRO A 837 -8.27 18.37 -44.12
N ASP A 838 -7.81 18.14 -45.34
CA ASP A 838 -7.81 16.86 -46.05
C ASP A 838 -6.86 15.82 -45.45
N ARG A 839 -5.87 16.26 -44.66
CA ARG A 839 -4.86 15.39 -44.04
C ARG A 839 -5.23 14.90 -42.63
N VAL A 840 -6.35 15.36 -42.06
CA VAL A 840 -6.77 15.00 -40.69
C VAL A 840 -8.20 14.49 -40.68
N LYS A 841 -8.38 13.23 -40.29
CA LYS A 841 -9.68 12.60 -40.07
C LYS A 841 -9.93 12.42 -38.58
N VAL A 842 -11.02 12.98 -38.06
CA VAL A 842 -11.44 12.73 -36.68
C VAL A 842 -12.04 11.31 -36.60
N GLN A 843 -11.66 10.56 -35.57
CA GLN A 843 -12.12 9.18 -35.34
C GLN A 843 -13.06 9.06 -34.14
N GLY A 844 -12.96 10.03 -33.21
CA GLY A 844 -13.88 10.16 -32.10
C GLY A 844 -13.47 11.25 -31.12
N ARG A 845 -14.37 11.54 -30.17
CA ARG A 845 -14.22 12.59 -29.16
C ARG A 845 -14.11 11.98 -27.77
N LEU A 846 -13.22 12.53 -26.94
CA LEU A 846 -13.10 12.14 -25.55
C LEU A 846 -14.36 12.52 -24.76
N ILE A 847 -14.98 11.54 -24.10
CA ILE A 847 -16.16 11.73 -23.24
C ILE A 847 -15.93 11.34 -21.79
N GLY A 848 -14.96 10.47 -21.51
CA GLY A 848 -14.66 10.00 -20.16
C GLY A 848 -13.22 9.53 -20.01
N LEU A 849 -12.76 9.46 -18.76
CA LEU A 849 -11.42 8.98 -18.41
C LEU A 849 -11.51 8.06 -17.20
N LEU A 850 -10.90 6.90 -17.31
CA LEU A 850 -10.74 5.93 -16.24
C LEU A 850 -9.26 5.85 -15.84
N ARG A 851 -8.98 6.06 -14.56
CA ARG A 851 -7.65 5.92 -13.97
C ARG A 851 -7.67 4.84 -12.90
N ARG A 852 -6.70 3.93 -12.99
CA ARG A 852 -6.40 2.96 -11.93
C ARG A 852 -5.37 3.60 -11.00
N TYR A 853 -5.75 3.78 -9.74
CA TYR A 853 -4.88 4.34 -8.69
C TYR A 853 -4.19 3.24 -7.90
#